data_AF-A0A653D8W3-F1
#
_entry.id   AF-A0A653D8W3-F1
#
_cell.length_a   1.000
_cell.length_b   1.000
_cell.length_c   1.000
_cell.angle_alpha   90.00
_cell.angle_beta   90.00
_cell.angle_gamma   90.00
#
_symmetry.space_group_name_H-M   'P 1'
#
loop_
_entity.id
_entity.type
_entity.pdbx_description
1 polymer ?
#
loop_
_entity_poly.entity_id
_entity_poly.type
_entity_poly.pdbx_seq_one_letter_code
_entity_poly.pdbx_strand_id
1 'polypeptide(L)'
;SELIIQTNDSCFQRFFLKTCLDNDLPILFVGPTGTGKTAIVLDHLLNLPKEKYLPNVINFSARTSSVMTQEMVMAKLDKRRRGVFGPSMGKKCVLFIDDVGMPQKETWGAQPPVELLRQWIDHGHWYEKDTSTLYLVDLMFVGAMGVPGGGRNEITDRFLRHMQIIGLDSFDDNTLTKIFSTILEWHFAKGYVEPVARLSKFCVSGTIEVYKEATLNFLPTPSKSHYTFSLRDFSRVINGLLLTPPQKMDDPDKFIRLWIHETYRVFHDRLIDDADRVKLFDIVKKATYQNFRQPMEKVCANLVGEEETLGPQHLRNLFYGNYMEPDADPKHYDEILDMEDLIEKMEYYLGEYNMLSKSPMNLVMFKFAIEHVSRVSRVLTQPNGNVLLVGIGGSGRHSSAKLAASMAESTIFEIEIGRTYGISDWREDLKRLLLKAGCDGKPIVFLFGDTQIKDEMFVEDINTILNTADVPNLYQPDEKAEILEKMQAASKDSGKKVDSTPLALYNFFIERVRNNLHVALCMSPIGDSFRVRCRMFPSLINCCTIDWFQTWPDDALERVANMFLSQTDINPEMIELCVSICKHFHVTVQEASQIFFREQKRKTYITPTSYLELIQTFKTLYALKVDQITLQRNRYETGLEKLDFAAGQVGLMQDELTALQPKLIVASEKTEKLMVKIEQDTVKVEKQKEIVGADEALANEAAAAAQAIKDDCESDLSEAIPALEAAVEALDTLKPADITVVKSMKNPPSGVKLVMEAICVMKQMKPERKPDLTTGRMVEDYWGPSVKLLGDMKFLENLKAYDKDNIPAPVMKRIRERFMPDREFDPDRIKSVSTACEGLCKWVRAMEVYDRVIKIVAPKKARLAEAEAELATQMDTLNAKRAELQIVADKLQALNDEFAAETKKKKDLEDEINLCSQKLDRAESSLVVWVARKQDGLKQLLLCMVCWVT
;
A
#
# COMPACT_ATOMS: atom_id res chain seq x y z
N SER A 1 50.17 26.33 6.63
CA SER A 1 50.70 27.42 7.47
C SER A 1 50.05 28.72 7.04
N GLU A 2 49.26 29.34 7.93
CA GLU A 2 48.67 30.67 7.68
C GLU A 2 49.81 31.70 7.58
N LEU A 3 49.85 32.46 6.49
CA LEU A 3 50.86 33.49 6.26
C LEU A 3 50.54 34.70 7.17
N ILE A 4 51.30 34.89 8.25
CA ILE A 4 51.19 36.09 9.08
C ILE A 4 52.09 37.19 8.51
N ILE A 5 51.48 38.25 8.00
CA ILE A 5 52.20 39.42 7.50
C ILE A 5 52.68 40.26 8.71
N GLN A 6 53.98 40.55 8.76
CA GLN A 6 54.55 41.35 9.83
C GLN A 6 54.15 42.83 9.70
N THR A 7 53.46 43.32 10.73
CA THR A 7 53.06 44.72 10.92
C THR A 7 53.71 45.30 12.17
N ASN A 8 53.72 46.63 12.30
CA ASN A 8 54.25 47.31 13.49
C ASN A 8 53.55 46.82 14.76
N ASP A 9 52.21 46.70 14.72
CA ASP A 9 51.42 46.20 15.86
C ASP A 9 51.76 44.76 16.21
N SER A 10 52.01 43.90 15.21
CA SER A 10 52.43 42.53 15.45
C SER A 10 53.81 42.46 16.12
N CYS A 11 54.72 43.37 15.78
CA CYS A 11 56.03 43.48 16.40
C CYS A 11 55.91 43.97 17.86
N PHE A 12 55.06 44.96 18.14
CA PHE A 12 54.81 45.42 19.50
C PHE A 12 54.19 44.34 20.39
N GLN A 13 53.17 43.64 19.89
CA GLN A 13 52.56 42.52 20.61
C GLN A 13 53.58 41.44 20.95
N ARG A 14 54.43 41.04 19.98
CA ARG A 14 55.50 40.06 20.19
C ARG A 14 56.55 40.55 21.19
N PHE A 15 56.90 41.84 21.15
CA PHE A 15 57.87 42.42 22.08
C PHE A 15 57.39 42.32 23.53
N PHE A 16 56.15 42.75 23.80
CA PHE A 16 55.59 42.66 25.15
C PHE A 16 55.35 41.22 25.59
N LEU A 17 54.81 40.37 24.71
CA LEU A 17 54.61 38.96 25.00
C LEU A 17 55.92 38.27 25.40
N LYS A 18 56.98 38.46 24.61
CA LYS A 18 58.31 37.92 24.90
C LYS A 18 58.85 38.46 26.22
N THR A 19 58.80 39.77 26.43
CA THR A 19 59.34 40.43 27.63
C THR A 19 58.62 39.94 28.89
N CYS A 20 57.30 39.82 28.86
CA CYS A 20 56.51 39.31 29.99
C CYS A 20 56.79 37.82 30.26
N LEU A 21 56.87 36.99 29.21
CA LEU A 21 57.18 35.55 29.35
C LEU A 21 58.60 35.29 29.87
N ASP A 22 59.59 36.10 29.48
CA ASP A 22 60.96 35.97 29.96
C ASP A 22 61.10 36.37 31.44
N ASN A 23 60.20 37.22 31.96
CA ASN A 23 60.18 37.71 33.34
C ASN A 23 59.09 37.07 34.22
N ASP A 24 58.42 36.01 33.76
CA ASP A 24 57.33 35.33 34.47
C ASP A 24 56.14 36.26 34.86
N LEU A 25 55.88 37.31 34.08
CA LEU A 25 54.80 38.27 34.33
C LEU A 25 53.50 37.90 33.58
N PRO A 26 52.34 37.82 34.24
CA PRO A 26 51.05 37.64 33.58
C PRO A 26 50.69 38.82 32.67
N ILE A 27 50.16 38.52 31.48
CA ILE A 27 49.80 39.51 30.46
C ILE A 27 48.39 39.25 29.90
N LEU A 28 47.65 40.32 29.61
CA LEU A 28 46.32 40.29 29.03
C LEU A 28 46.22 41.26 27.84
N PHE A 29 45.95 40.73 26.64
CA PHE A 29 45.67 41.52 25.46
C PHE A 29 44.18 41.82 25.33
N VAL A 30 43.82 43.09 25.18
CA VAL A 30 42.42 43.55 25.09
C VAL A 30 42.22 44.30 23.79
N GLY A 31 41.24 43.91 22.97
CA GLY A 31 40.94 44.68 21.77
C GLY A 31 39.81 44.10 20.91
N PRO A 32 39.34 44.82 19.87
CA PRO A 32 38.26 44.38 18.99
C PRO A 32 38.51 43.02 18.32
N THR A 33 37.45 42.34 17.86
CA THR A 33 37.59 41.06 17.13
C THR A 33 38.33 41.29 15.81
N GLY A 34 39.29 40.42 15.48
CA GLY A 34 40.02 40.48 14.21
C GLY A 34 41.33 41.29 14.24
N THR A 35 41.77 41.80 15.39
CA THR A 35 43.04 42.55 15.53
C THR A 35 44.30 41.67 15.66
N GLY A 36 44.22 40.39 15.28
CA GLY A 36 45.36 39.47 15.29
C GLY A 36 45.79 38.92 16.66
N LYS A 37 45.11 39.27 17.76
CA LYS A 37 45.44 38.84 19.15
C LYS A 37 45.76 37.35 19.26
N THR A 38 44.78 36.51 18.96
CA THR A 38 44.89 35.05 19.06
C THR A 38 45.95 34.52 18.10
N ALA A 39 45.97 34.99 16.85
CA ALA A 39 46.91 34.53 15.83
C ALA A 39 48.38 34.83 16.21
N ILE A 40 48.67 36.03 16.73
CA ILE A 40 50.02 36.44 17.12
C ILE A 40 50.48 35.68 18.36
N VAL A 41 49.60 35.52 19.36
CA VAL A 41 49.95 34.74 20.56
C VAL A 41 50.20 33.28 20.21
N LEU A 42 49.33 32.64 19.43
CA LEU A 42 49.51 31.25 19.02
C LEU A 42 50.78 31.04 18.20
N ASP A 43 51.07 31.92 17.24
CA ASP A 43 52.32 31.86 16.47
C ASP A 43 53.55 31.99 17.37
N HIS A 44 53.52 32.88 18.36
CA HIS A 44 54.61 33.01 19.32
C HIS A 44 54.78 31.73 20.15
N LEU A 45 53.67 31.17 20.67
CA LEU A 45 53.68 29.94 21.46
C LEU A 45 54.20 28.72 20.68
N LEU A 46 53.89 28.62 19.39
CA LEU A 46 54.38 27.54 18.52
C LEU A 46 55.90 27.62 18.30
N ASN A 47 56.44 28.84 18.30
CA ASN A 47 57.87 29.10 18.09
C ASN A 47 58.70 29.11 19.38
N LEU A 48 58.08 28.87 20.55
CA LEU A 48 58.80 28.78 21.82
C LEU A 48 59.69 27.52 21.91
N PRO A 49 60.83 27.58 22.62
CA PRO A 49 61.67 26.40 22.85
C PRO A 49 60.91 25.28 23.59
N LYS A 50 60.64 24.18 22.88
CA LYS A 50 59.86 23.01 23.39
C LYS A 50 60.51 22.31 24.60
N GLU A 51 61.81 22.53 24.81
CA GLU A 51 62.57 22.03 25.95
C GLU A 51 62.27 22.81 27.24
N LYS A 52 61.91 24.10 27.13
CA LYS A 52 61.67 25.00 28.27
C LYS A 52 60.20 25.28 28.50
N TYR A 53 59.38 25.34 27.44
CA TYR A 53 57.98 25.75 27.53
C TYR A 53 57.01 24.68 27.03
N LEU A 54 55.86 24.57 27.71
CA LEU A 54 54.72 23.74 27.33
C LEU A 54 53.50 24.67 27.11
N PRO A 55 53.03 24.87 25.87
CA PRO A 55 51.84 25.69 25.63
C PRO A 55 50.53 24.94 25.95
N ASN A 56 49.69 25.54 26.79
CA ASN A 56 48.32 25.12 27.03
C ASN A 56 47.34 26.19 26.55
N VAL A 57 46.57 25.90 25.51
CA VAL A 57 45.65 26.85 24.86
C VAL A 57 44.24 26.46 25.23
N ILE A 58 43.49 27.38 25.83
CA ILE A 58 42.10 27.20 26.26
C ILE A 58 41.27 28.33 25.66
N ASN A 59 40.08 28.01 25.15
CA ASN A 59 39.15 29.01 24.63
C ASN A 59 37.92 29.01 25.51
N PHE A 60 37.56 30.18 26.04
CA PHE A 60 36.35 30.31 26.84
C PHE A 60 35.12 30.54 25.96
N SER A 61 33.99 30.03 26.46
CA SER A 61 32.65 30.18 25.91
C SER A 61 31.75 30.81 26.98
N ALA A 62 30.52 31.19 26.62
CA ALA A 62 29.54 31.69 27.57
C ALA A 62 29.16 30.65 28.65
N ARG A 63 29.23 29.35 28.32
CA ARG A 63 28.79 28.23 29.17
C ARG A 63 29.94 27.49 29.85
N THR A 64 31.19 27.91 29.62
CA THR A 64 32.37 27.37 30.29
C THR A 64 32.19 27.44 31.81
N SER A 65 32.26 26.30 32.48
CA SER A 65 32.17 26.21 33.95
C SER A 65 33.55 26.17 34.60
N SER A 66 33.63 26.48 35.89
CA SER A 66 34.89 26.37 36.66
C SER A 66 35.45 24.94 36.65
N VAL A 67 34.59 23.93 36.70
CA VAL A 67 34.99 22.52 36.62
C VAL A 67 35.63 22.20 35.27
N MET A 68 35.00 22.65 34.17
CA MET A 68 35.57 22.49 32.83
C MET A 68 36.92 23.20 32.70
N THR A 69 37.05 24.42 33.23
CA THR A 69 38.33 25.14 33.24
C THR A 69 39.41 24.36 34.01
N GLN A 70 39.08 23.83 35.18
CA GLN A 70 39.99 23.00 35.98
C GLN A 70 40.47 21.78 35.18
N GLU A 71 39.54 21.04 34.56
CA GLU A 71 39.85 19.87 33.74
C GLU A 71 40.75 20.22 32.54
N MET A 72 40.42 21.29 31.80
CA MET A 72 41.20 21.72 30.63
C MET A 72 42.63 22.15 31.00
N VAL A 73 42.81 22.80 32.14
CA VAL A 73 44.15 23.17 32.63
C VAL A 73 44.92 21.91 33.04
N MET A 74 44.29 21.02 33.81
CA MET A 74 44.92 19.81 34.33
C MET A 74 45.25 18.78 33.26
N ALA A 75 44.50 18.75 32.16
CA ALA A 75 44.69 17.78 31.07
C ALA A 75 46.11 17.78 30.47
N LYS A 76 46.87 18.88 30.60
CA LYS A 76 48.26 18.99 30.13
C LYS A 76 49.31 18.99 31.24
N LEU A 77 48.92 18.82 32.50
CA LEU A 77 49.84 18.86 33.63
C LEU A 77 50.11 17.46 34.19
N ASP A 78 51.36 17.20 34.54
CA ASP A 78 51.78 15.96 35.17
C ASP A 78 51.59 16.05 36.70
N LYS A 79 51.16 14.95 37.30
CA LYS A 79 51.10 14.81 38.75
C LYS A 79 52.51 14.54 39.28
N ARG A 80 53.14 15.55 39.89
CA ARG A 80 54.51 15.42 40.45
C ARG A 80 54.50 14.65 41.77
N ARG A 81 53.57 14.98 42.66
CA ARG A 81 53.34 14.33 43.96
C ARG A 81 51.87 14.51 44.36
N ARG A 82 51.44 13.90 45.47
CA ARG A 82 50.05 14.04 45.95
C ARG A 82 49.70 15.52 46.14
N GLY A 83 48.68 15.99 45.44
CA GLY A 83 48.20 17.38 45.49
C GLY A 83 49.07 18.41 44.77
N VAL A 84 50.10 18.02 44.00
CA VAL A 84 50.95 18.98 43.26
C VAL A 84 51.04 18.60 41.78
N PHE A 85 50.65 19.54 40.94
CA PHE A 85 50.57 19.41 39.49
C PHE A 85 51.43 20.48 38.82
N GLY A 86 52.09 20.11 37.73
CA GLY A 86 52.90 21.01 36.93
C GLY A 86 53.34 20.33 35.65
N PRO A 87 53.92 21.05 34.69
CA PRO A 87 54.51 20.41 33.52
C PRO A 87 55.66 19.47 33.92
N SER A 88 56.13 18.66 32.98
CA SER A 88 57.30 17.80 33.15
C SER A 88 58.49 18.60 33.72
N MET A 89 59.27 17.97 34.61
CA MET A 89 60.32 18.66 35.38
C MET A 89 61.28 19.45 34.46
N GLY A 90 61.55 20.70 34.83
CA GLY A 90 62.40 21.62 34.06
C GLY A 90 61.67 22.48 33.01
N LYS A 91 60.38 22.21 32.74
CA LYS A 91 59.55 23.02 31.84
C LYS A 91 58.65 23.98 32.61
N LYS A 92 58.22 25.06 31.94
CA LYS A 92 57.13 25.95 32.37
C LYS A 92 55.94 25.84 31.44
N CYS A 93 54.74 25.75 31.99
CA CYS A 93 53.50 25.68 31.23
C CYS A 93 52.98 27.10 30.98
N VAL A 94 52.83 27.49 29.71
CA VAL A 94 52.23 28.78 29.34
C VAL A 94 50.75 28.54 29.09
N LEU A 95 49.92 28.96 30.05
CA LEU A 95 48.47 28.90 29.99
C LEU A 95 47.94 30.11 29.23
N PHE A 96 47.62 29.91 27.95
CA PHE A 96 46.95 30.89 27.12
C PHE A 96 45.43 30.67 27.16
N ILE A 97 44.70 31.71 27.57
CA ILE A 97 43.23 31.71 27.57
C ILE A 97 42.72 32.77 26.61
N ASP A 98 42.00 32.34 25.58
CA ASP A 98 41.32 33.23 24.66
C ASP A 98 39.89 33.54 25.14
N ASP A 99 39.43 34.75 24.84
CA ASP A 99 38.13 35.30 25.23
C ASP A 99 37.82 35.17 26.74
N VAL A 100 38.77 35.58 27.60
CA VAL A 100 38.67 35.48 29.07
C VAL A 100 37.37 36.08 29.65
N GLY A 101 36.85 37.15 29.02
CA GLY A 101 35.62 37.84 29.44
C GLY A 101 34.32 37.21 28.96
N MET A 102 34.37 36.08 28.25
CA MET A 102 33.19 35.45 27.66
C MET A 102 32.29 34.66 28.63
N PRO A 103 32.78 33.98 29.68
CA PRO A 103 31.93 33.20 30.58
C PRO A 103 30.79 34.02 31.17
N GLN A 104 29.60 33.41 31.25
CA GLN A 104 28.41 34.09 31.76
C GLN A 104 28.55 34.42 33.24
N LYS A 105 28.09 35.62 33.62
CA LYS A 105 27.96 36.00 35.02
C LYS A 105 26.87 35.17 35.69
N GLU A 106 27.11 34.68 36.90
CA GLU A 106 26.06 34.09 37.72
C GLU A 106 25.04 35.15 38.17
N THR A 107 23.98 34.73 38.85
CA THR A 107 22.91 35.61 39.37
C THR A 107 23.43 36.81 40.17
N TRP A 108 24.58 36.67 40.84
CA TRP A 108 25.21 37.69 41.67
C TRP A 108 26.33 38.47 40.96
N GLY A 109 26.56 38.22 39.67
CA GLY A 109 27.51 38.98 38.85
C GLY A 109 28.93 38.43 38.79
N ALA A 110 29.29 37.40 39.56
CA ALA A 110 30.60 36.76 39.49
C ALA A 110 30.74 35.87 38.25
N GLN A 111 31.97 35.64 37.79
CA GLN A 111 32.28 34.70 36.70
C GLN A 111 33.10 33.54 37.29
N PRO A 112 32.48 32.38 37.62
CA PRO A 112 33.17 31.30 38.32
C PRO A 112 34.47 30.80 37.65
N PRO A 113 34.57 30.67 36.31
CA PRO A 113 35.84 30.32 35.65
C PRO A 113 36.96 31.33 35.90
N VAL A 114 36.64 32.62 35.86
CA VAL A 114 37.61 33.71 36.06
C VAL A 114 38.03 33.77 37.53
N GLU A 115 37.09 33.58 38.46
CA GLU A 115 37.39 33.53 39.90
C GLU A 115 38.27 32.32 40.25
N LEU A 116 38.12 31.18 39.55
CA LEU A 116 39.00 30.02 39.70
C LEU A 116 40.44 30.35 39.25
N LEU A 117 40.59 31.05 38.11
CA LEU A 117 41.91 31.50 37.66
C LEU A 117 42.52 32.50 38.64
N ARG A 118 41.70 33.43 39.16
CA ARG A 118 42.14 34.37 40.20
C ARG A 118 42.65 33.63 41.43
N GLN A 119 41.94 32.62 41.91
CA GLN A 119 42.34 31.82 43.06
C GLN A 119 43.73 31.20 42.86
N TRP A 120 44.01 30.66 41.67
CA TRP A 120 45.34 30.13 41.36
C TRP A 120 46.41 31.22 41.33
N ILE A 121 46.14 32.36 40.71
CA ILE A 121 47.12 33.46 40.63
C ILE A 121 47.41 34.06 42.02
N ASP A 122 46.39 34.18 42.88
CA ASP A 122 46.53 34.70 44.25
C ASP A 122 47.27 33.74 45.18
N HIS A 123 47.01 32.43 45.07
CA HIS A 123 47.41 31.47 46.11
C HIS A 123 48.33 30.34 45.62
N GLY A 124 48.52 30.18 44.31
CA GLY A 124 49.28 29.08 43.69
C GLY A 124 48.59 27.71 43.79
N HIS A 125 47.34 27.65 44.23
CA HIS A 125 46.59 26.41 44.38
C HIS A 125 45.08 26.60 44.20
N TRP A 126 44.38 25.49 43.96
CA TRP A 126 42.92 25.39 44.01
C TRP A 126 42.47 24.55 45.20
N TYR A 127 41.20 24.71 45.59
CA TYR A 127 40.55 23.83 46.56
C TYR A 127 39.64 22.84 45.82
N GLU A 128 39.75 21.55 46.18
CA GLU A 128 38.78 20.55 45.77
C GLU A 128 37.49 20.63 46.60
N LYS A 129 36.44 19.94 46.15
CA LYS A 129 35.15 19.84 46.87
C LYS A 129 35.30 19.24 48.28
N ASP A 130 36.32 18.41 48.49
CA ASP A 130 36.65 17.81 49.77
C ASP A 130 37.56 18.70 50.64
N THR A 131 37.78 19.96 50.23
CA THR A 131 38.67 20.96 50.85
C THR A 131 40.17 20.66 50.75
N SER A 132 40.57 19.63 50.01
CA SER A 132 41.98 19.36 49.76
C SER A 132 42.60 20.41 48.84
N THR A 133 43.91 20.68 49.01
CA THR A 133 44.64 21.68 48.23
C THR A 133 45.36 21.05 47.04
N LEU A 134 45.17 21.68 45.89
CA LEU A 134 45.79 21.33 44.61
C LEU A 134 46.76 22.42 44.18
N TYR A 135 48.05 22.23 44.43
CA TYR A 135 49.09 23.17 44.05
C TYR A 135 49.42 23.07 42.56
N LEU A 136 49.48 24.22 41.89
CA LEU A 136 49.85 24.37 40.49
C LEU A 136 51.20 25.09 40.41
N VAL A 137 52.25 24.38 40.00
CA VAL A 137 53.62 24.90 39.97
C VAL A 137 54.16 25.01 38.55
N ASP A 138 55.02 26.00 38.31
CA ASP A 138 55.65 26.27 37.01
C ASP A 138 54.65 26.61 35.88
N LEU A 139 53.59 27.37 36.20
CA LEU A 139 52.61 27.88 35.24
C LEU A 139 52.77 29.41 35.04
N MET A 140 52.49 29.89 33.82
CA MET A 140 52.42 31.31 33.45
C MET A 140 51.08 31.60 32.80
N PHE A 141 50.54 32.80 33.01
CA PHE A 141 49.27 33.21 32.40
C PHE A 141 49.47 34.17 31.22
N VAL A 142 48.81 33.86 30.11
CA VAL A 142 48.62 34.76 28.96
C VAL A 142 47.13 34.80 28.65
N GLY A 143 46.55 35.98 28.54
CA GLY A 143 45.14 36.13 28.20
C GLY A 143 44.93 36.96 26.95
N ALA A 144 43.84 36.69 26.23
CA ALA A 144 43.28 37.61 25.26
C ALA A 144 41.78 37.78 25.52
N MET A 145 41.25 38.99 25.31
CA MET A 145 39.82 39.23 25.38
C MET A 145 39.37 40.34 24.43
N GLY A 146 38.08 40.28 24.06
CA GLY A 146 37.39 41.41 23.45
C GLY A 146 37.19 42.59 24.42
N VAL A 147 36.95 43.77 23.85
CA VAL A 147 36.47 44.92 24.64
C VAL A 147 35.11 44.58 25.28
N PRO A 148 34.88 44.88 26.57
CA PRO A 148 33.57 44.70 27.20
C PRO A 148 32.46 45.43 26.45
N GLY A 149 31.27 44.82 26.37
CA GLY A 149 30.15 45.31 25.57
C GLY A 149 29.72 44.36 24.46
N GLY A 150 28.57 44.62 23.82
CA GLY A 150 28.07 43.81 22.69
C GLY A 150 27.74 42.34 23.02
N GLY A 151 27.62 41.98 24.30
CA GLY A 151 27.43 40.60 24.78
C GLY A 151 28.63 40.02 25.54
N ARG A 152 29.79 40.70 25.52
CA ARG A 152 30.96 40.35 26.32
C ARG A 152 30.87 40.97 27.72
N ASN A 153 31.22 40.19 28.73
CA ASN A 153 31.13 40.59 30.13
C ASN A 153 32.38 41.37 30.58
N GLU A 154 32.16 42.35 31.45
CA GLU A 154 33.25 42.96 32.20
C GLU A 154 33.84 41.98 33.21
N ILE A 155 35.17 41.90 33.22
CA ILE A 155 35.97 41.10 34.14
C ILE A 155 36.15 41.86 35.47
N THR A 156 36.26 41.13 36.58
CA THR A 156 36.52 41.74 37.90
C THR A 156 37.90 42.40 38.00
N ASP A 157 37.95 43.62 38.55
CA ASP A 157 39.20 44.35 38.84
C ASP A 157 40.17 43.54 39.72
N ARG A 158 39.64 42.66 40.57
CA ARG A 158 40.42 41.77 41.44
C ARG A 158 41.27 40.78 40.66
N PHE A 159 40.84 40.41 39.45
CA PHE A 159 41.60 39.55 38.56
C PHE A 159 42.57 40.39 37.71
N LEU A 160 42.10 41.53 37.19
CA LEU A 160 42.89 42.44 36.35
C LEU A 160 44.14 42.99 37.06
N ARG A 161 44.10 43.19 38.38
CA ARG A 161 45.25 43.69 39.18
C ARG A 161 46.52 42.84 39.06
N HIS A 162 46.41 41.57 38.66
CA HIS A 162 47.55 40.65 38.58
C HIS A 162 48.28 40.70 37.24
N MET A 163 47.77 41.44 36.26
CA MET A 163 48.19 41.32 34.86
C MET A 163 48.62 42.66 34.29
N GLN A 164 49.59 42.63 33.38
CA GLN A 164 49.86 43.75 32.49
C GLN A 164 48.81 43.76 31.38
N ILE A 165 48.03 44.83 31.30
CA ILE A 165 46.94 44.97 30.33
C ILE A 165 47.46 45.75 29.12
N ILE A 166 47.39 45.14 27.94
CA ILE A 166 47.79 45.77 26.68
C ILE A 166 46.56 45.95 25.81
N GLY A 167 46.16 47.21 25.64
CA GLY A 167 45.10 47.60 24.72
C GLY A 167 45.59 47.57 23.28
N LEU A 168 44.82 46.93 22.41
CA LEU A 168 45.05 46.83 20.97
C LEU A 168 43.87 47.46 20.25
N ASP A 169 44.16 48.47 19.44
CA ASP A 169 43.16 49.12 18.62
C ASP A 169 42.96 48.35 17.29
N SER A 170 41.93 48.74 16.55
CA SER A 170 41.76 48.38 15.15
C SER A 170 42.95 48.84 14.30
N PHE A 171 43.28 48.05 13.27
CA PHE A 171 44.37 48.40 12.35
C PHE A 171 44.05 49.68 11.59
N ASP A 172 45.08 50.51 11.39
CA ASP A 172 44.98 51.69 10.52
C ASP A 172 44.92 51.29 9.04
N ASP A 173 44.45 52.22 8.21
CA ASP A 173 44.23 51.97 6.77
C ASP A 173 45.52 51.56 6.06
N ASN A 174 46.67 52.10 6.47
CA ASN A 174 47.94 51.75 5.85
C ASN A 174 48.32 50.30 6.18
N THR A 175 48.09 49.85 7.42
CA THR A 175 48.34 48.47 7.82
C THR A 175 47.40 47.51 7.09
N LEU A 176 46.10 47.82 7.03
CA LEU A 176 45.14 47.01 6.26
C LEU A 176 45.53 46.93 4.78
N THR A 177 45.88 48.08 4.19
CA THR A 177 46.32 48.15 2.80
C THR A 177 47.55 47.29 2.56
N LYS A 178 48.55 47.36 3.45
CA LYS A 178 49.77 46.55 3.37
C LYS A 178 49.47 45.06 3.45
N ILE A 179 48.66 44.62 4.41
CA ILE A 179 48.31 43.21 4.60
C ILE A 179 47.63 42.67 3.33
N PHE A 180 46.51 43.27 2.92
CA PHE A 180 45.69 42.69 1.86
C PHE A 180 46.24 42.93 0.46
N SER A 181 46.96 44.03 0.22
CA SER A 181 47.64 44.24 -1.07
C SER A 181 48.75 43.21 -1.26
N THR A 182 49.51 42.87 -0.22
CA THR A 182 50.55 41.83 -0.32
C THR A 182 49.97 40.46 -0.71
N ILE A 183 48.80 40.10 -0.14
CA ILE A 183 48.10 38.85 -0.47
C ILE A 183 47.65 38.84 -1.94
N LEU A 184 47.02 39.93 -2.38
CA LEU A 184 46.53 40.06 -3.76
C LEU A 184 47.68 40.11 -4.77
N GLU A 185 48.74 40.89 -4.51
CA GLU A 185 49.92 40.98 -5.38
C GLU A 185 50.59 39.61 -5.54
N TRP A 186 50.74 38.85 -4.46
CA TRP A 186 51.26 37.48 -4.51
C TRP A 186 50.36 36.55 -5.36
N HIS A 187 49.05 36.71 -5.26
CA HIS A 187 48.12 35.91 -6.03
C HIS A 187 48.14 36.28 -7.52
N PHE A 188 48.11 37.56 -7.87
CA PHE A 188 48.12 38.02 -9.26
C PHE A 188 49.45 37.75 -9.97
N ALA A 189 50.55 37.60 -9.22
CA ALA A 189 51.83 37.15 -9.76
C ALA A 189 51.80 35.73 -10.37
N LYS A 190 50.71 34.97 -10.17
CA LYS A 190 50.55 33.60 -10.72
C LYS A 190 50.15 33.54 -12.20
N GLY A 191 50.31 34.63 -12.95
CA GLY A 191 50.09 34.67 -14.40
C GLY A 191 48.83 35.41 -14.85
N TYR A 192 48.31 36.34 -14.04
CA TYR A 192 47.20 37.22 -14.45
C TYR A 192 47.69 38.31 -15.41
N VAL A 193 46.77 38.83 -16.22
CA VAL A 193 47.09 39.94 -17.13
C VAL A 193 47.43 41.20 -16.35
N GLU A 194 48.44 41.93 -16.82
CA GLU A 194 48.95 43.15 -16.17
C GLU A 194 47.87 44.19 -15.84
N PRO A 195 46.87 44.47 -16.71
CA PRO A 195 45.78 45.38 -16.38
C PRO A 195 44.98 44.96 -15.14
N VAL A 196 44.71 43.67 -14.96
CA VAL A 196 43.98 43.13 -13.79
C VAL A 196 44.88 43.18 -12.55
N ALA A 197 46.15 42.79 -12.67
CA ALA A 197 47.09 42.82 -11.54
C ALA A 197 47.23 44.23 -10.91
N ARG A 198 47.17 45.28 -11.73
CA ARG A 198 47.20 46.68 -11.28
C ARG A 198 45.96 47.11 -10.49
N LEU A 199 44.82 46.41 -10.65
CA LEU A 199 43.59 46.70 -9.92
C LEU A 199 43.62 46.24 -8.45
N SER A 200 44.58 45.41 -8.07
CA SER A 200 44.74 44.87 -6.71
C SER A 200 44.69 45.93 -5.61
N LYS A 201 45.50 46.99 -5.70
CA LYS A 201 45.54 48.06 -4.70
C LYS A 201 44.23 48.85 -4.64
N PHE A 202 43.63 49.14 -5.79
CA PHE A 202 42.35 49.84 -5.87
C PHE A 202 41.20 49.02 -5.27
N CYS A 203 41.25 47.70 -5.45
CA CYS A 203 40.32 46.76 -4.85
C CYS A 203 40.41 46.75 -3.31
N VAL A 204 41.63 46.78 -2.76
CA VAL A 204 41.83 46.86 -1.30
C VAL A 204 41.27 48.18 -0.77
N SER A 205 41.59 49.31 -1.40
CA SER A 205 41.04 50.62 -1.02
C SER A 205 39.51 50.66 -1.09
N GLY A 206 38.91 50.14 -2.16
CA GLY A 206 37.46 50.04 -2.31
C GLY A 206 36.83 49.17 -1.22
N THR A 207 37.45 48.05 -0.87
CA THR A 207 36.98 47.16 0.21
C THR A 207 37.09 47.85 1.58
N ILE A 208 38.14 48.65 1.83
CA ILE A 208 38.29 49.45 3.06
C ILE A 208 37.16 50.48 3.17
N GLU A 209 36.86 51.20 2.08
CA GLU A 209 35.77 52.18 2.07
C GLU A 209 34.42 51.52 2.38
N VAL A 210 34.09 50.42 1.68
CA VAL A 210 32.83 49.69 1.91
C VAL A 210 32.76 49.15 3.35
N TYR A 211 33.84 48.56 3.86
CA TYR A 211 33.89 48.03 5.22
C TYR A 211 33.64 49.12 6.27
N LYS A 212 34.26 50.29 6.13
CA LYS A 212 34.07 51.42 7.05
C LYS A 212 32.66 51.97 6.98
N GLU A 213 32.16 52.23 5.79
CA GLU A 213 30.79 52.72 5.59
C GLU A 213 29.76 51.71 6.09
N ALA A 214 29.95 50.41 5.85
CA ALA A 214 29.08 49.36 6.37
C ALA A 214 29.07 49.33 7.91
N THR A 215 30.24 49.44 8.54
CA THR A 215 30.36 49.44 10.01
C THR A 215 29.71 50.67 10.64
N LEU A 216 29.73 51.82 9.95
CA LEU A 216 29.12 53.06 10.41
C LEU A 216 27.59 53.09 10.22
N ASN A 217 27.10 52.61 9.07
CA ASN A 217 25.69 52.72 8.71
C ASN A 217 24.83 51.54 9.23
N PHE A 218 25.41 50.34 9.34
CA PHE A 218 24.67 49.11 9.69
C PHE A 218 24.97 48.66 11.12
N LEU A 219 24.39 49.36 12.09
CA LEU A 219 24.60 49.09 13.51
C LEU A 219 23.70 47.96 14.04
N PRO A 220 24.19 47.17 15.01
CA PRO A 220 23.42 46.09 15.60
C PRO A 220 22.29 46.64 16.48
N THR A 221 21.05 46.24 16.18
CA THR A 221 19.86 46.57 16.99
C THR A 221 19.25 45.28 17.58
N PRO A 222 18.29 45.36 18.51
CA PRO A 222 17.56 44.17 18.97
C PRO A 222 16.97 43.30 17.86
N SER A 223 16.48 43.90 16.77
CA SER A 223 15.94 43.18 15.60
C SER A 223 17.03 42.77 14.59
N LYS A 224 18.20 43.41 14.63
CA LYS A 224 19.32 43.22 13.70
C LYS A 224 20.60 42.85 14.45
N SER A 225 20.52 41.91 15.40
CA SER A 225 21.65 41.60 16.29
C SER A 225 22.87 41.01 15.57
N HIS A 226 22.67 40.49 14.36
CA HIS A 226 23.70 39.90 13.51
C HIS A 226 24.44 40.93 12.63
N TYR A 227 24.05 42.20 12.66
CA TYR A 227 24.74 43.29 11.96
C TYR A 227 26.04 43.69 12.68
N THR A 228 26.97 42.75 12.77
CA THR A 228 28.29 42.99 13.36
C THR A 228 29.35 42.67 12.32
N PHE A 229 30.06 43.69 11.87
CA PHE A 229 31.11 43.56 10.86
C PHE A 229 32.49 43.52 11.51
N SER A 230 33.37 42.68 10.99
CA SER A 230 34.75 42.54 11.48
C SER A 230 35.74 42.40 10.33
N LEU A 231 37.03 42.44 10.63
CA LEU A 231 38.09 42.19 9.64
C LEU A 231 38.03 40.79 9.01
N ARG A 232 37.28 39.85 9.59
CA ARG A 232 37.00 38.56 8.94
C ARG A 232 36.10 38.73 7.72
N ASP A 233 35.16 39.66 7.73
CA ASP A 233 34.30 39.98 6.58
C ASP A 233 35.15 40.58 5.45
N PHE A 234 36.07 41.47 5.80
CA PHE A 234 37.07 41.98 4.86
C PHE A 234 37.86 40.83 4.22
N SER A 235 38.41 39.92 5.04
CA SER A 235 39.16 38.77 4.54
C SER A 235 38.33 37.85 3.66
N ARG A 236 37.02 37.69 3.91
CA ARG A 236 36.11 36.88 3.09
C ARG A 236 35.91 37.46 1.69
N VAL A 237 35.85 38.78 1.54
CA VAL A 237 35.79 39.43 0.23
C VAL A 237 37.07 39.12 -0.52
N ILE A 238 38.23 39.37 0.09
CA ILE A 238 39.53 39.11 -0.54
C ILE A 238 39.67 37.63 -0.92
N ASN A 239 39.37 36.70 0.00
CA ASN A 239 39.44 35.26 -0.29
C ASN A 239 38.49 34.82 -1.42
N GLY A 240 37.37 35.51 -1.61
CA GLY A 240 36.46 35.28 -2.73
C GLY A 240 37.07 35.66 -4.07
N LEU A 241 37.80 36.78 -4.12
CA LEU A 241 38.54 37.21 -5.32
C LEU A 241 39.63 36.21 -5.72
N LEU A 242 40.20 35.48 -4.76
CA LEU A 242 41.25 34.49 -5.00
C LEU A 242 40.73 33.18 -5.63
N LEU A 243 39.41 33.01 -5.78
CA LEU A 243 38.82 31.77 -6.29
C LEU A 243 38.91 31.66 -7.82
N THR A 244 38.90 32.78 -8.54
CA THR A 244 38.88 32.76 -10.01
C THR A 244 40.31 32.65 -10.56
N PRO A 245 40.63 31.61 -11.37
CA PRO A 245 41.98 31.39 -11.89
C PRO A 245 42.36 32.40 -13.00
N PRO A 246 43.66 32.58 -13.30
CA PRO A 246 44.13 33.58 -14.28
C PRO A 246 43.58 33.34 -15.69
N GLN A 247 43.33 32.09 -16.06
CA GLN A 247 42.81 31.71 -17.38
C GLN A 247 41.39 32.24 -17.63
N LYS A 248 40.62 32.49 -16.56
CA LYS A 248 39.24 32.99 -16.63
C LYS A 248 39.14 34.48 -16.33
N MET A 249 40.26 35.16 -16.06
CA MET A 249 40.31 36.56 -15.65
C MET A 249 41.23 37.38 -16.57
N ASP A 250 40.72 37.65 -17.78
CA ASP A 250 41.35 38.41 -18.85
C ASP A 250 40.84 39.85 -18.98
N ASP A 251 39.62 40.11 -18.54
CA ASP A 251 38.97 41.43 -18.59
C ASP A 251 39.05 42.20 -17.24
N PRO A 252 39.61 43.42 -17.22
CA PRO A 252 39.55 44.31 -16.06
C PRO A 252 38.14 44.62 -15.57
N ASP A 253 37.15 44.81 -16.46
CA ASP A 253 35.79 45.14 -16.05
C ASP A 253 35.12 43.92 -15.39
N LYS A 254 35.38 42.70 -15.87
CA LYS A 254 35.04 41.43 -15.20
C LYS A 254 35.62 41.34 -13.79
N PHE A 255 36.86 41.73 -13.59
CA PHE A 255 37.46 41.74 -12.24
C PHE A 255 36.72 42.70 -11.28
N ILE A 256 36.31 43.87 -11.77
CA ILE A 256 35.53 44.83 -10.97
C ILE A 256 34.14 44.24 -10.66
N ARG A 257 33.49 43.55 -11.61
CA ARG A 257 32.24 42.82 -11.36
C ARG A 257 32.41 41.73 -10.31
N LEU A 258 33.49 40.95 -10.34
CA LEU A 258 33.80 39.97 -9.31
C LEU A 258 33.93 40.63 -7.94
N TRP A 259 34.61 41.77 -7.83
CA TRP A 259 34.69 42.52 -6.57
C TRP A 259 33.33 43.02 -6.07
N ILE A 260 32.48 43.52 -6.96
CA ILE A 260 31.09 43.90 -6.63
C ILE A 260 30.33 42.67 -6.12
N HIS A 261 30.42 41.54 -6.83
CA HIS A 261 29.78 40.29 -6.43
C HIS A 261 30.21 39.85 -5.03
N GLU A 262 31.51 39.75 -4.77
CA GLU A 262 32.04 39.31 -3.48
C GLU A 262 31.68 40.26 -2.33
N THR A 263 31.63 41.55 -2.60
CA THR A 263 31.15 42.56 -1.65
C THR A 263 29.68 42.33 -1.30
N TYR A 264 28.84 42.01 -2.29
CA TYR A 264 27.44 41.66 -2.05
C TYR A 264 27.30 40.36 -1.24
N ARG A 265 28.05 39.30 -1.61
CA ARG A 265 27.96 38.02 -0.89
C ARG A 265 28.32 38.12 0.60
N VAL A 266 29.19 39.06 0.97
CA VAL A 266 29.62 39.25 2.36
C VAL A 266 28.75 40.26 3.12
N PHE A 267 28.42 41.40 2.52
CA PHE A 267 27.71 42.48 3.19
C PHE A 267 26.21 42.50 2.89
N HIS A 268 25.79 42.29 1.64
CA HIS A 268 24.39 42.38 1.23
C HIS A 268 23.55 41.20 1.75
N ASP A 269 24.08 39.98 1.69
CA ASP A 269 23.32 38.77 2.05
C ASP A 269 22.98 38.68 3.55
N ARG A 270 23.62 39.51 4.38
CA ARG A 270 23.35 39.69 5.81
C ARG A 270 22.18 40.65 6.08
N LEU A 271 21.88 41.56 5.16
CA LEU A 271 20.92 42.65 5.31
C LEU A 271 19.48 42.17 5.14
N ILE A 272 18.61 42.60 6.05
CA ILE A 272 17.21 42.15 6.14
C ILE A 272 16.22 43.14 5.51
N ASP A 273 16.51 44.44 5.58
CA ASP A 273 15.60 45.50 5.13
C ASP A 273 16.05 46.06 3.77
N ASP A 274 15.10 46.39 2.90
CA ASP A 274 15.38 46.94 1.57
C ASP A 274 16.04 48.32 1.62
N ALA A 275 15.72 49.13 2.64
CA ALA A 275 16.37 50.43 2.84
C ALA A 275 17.88 50.28 3.10
N ASP A 276 18.30 49.29 3.89
CA ASP A 276 19.71 49.03 4.15
C ASP A 276 20.42 48.55 2.88
N ARG A 277 19.73 47.77 2.03
CA ARG A 277 20.28 47.23 0.78
C ARG A 277 20.46 48.30 -0.29
N VAL A 278 19.50 49.22 -0.41
CA VAL A 278 19.65 50.42 -1.25
C VAL A 278 20.84 51.25 -0.76
N LYS A 279 20.98 51.43 0.56
CA LYS A 279 22.12 52.15 1.13
C LYS A 279 23.46 51.47 0.80
N LEU A 280 23.52 50.14 0.87
CA LEU A 280 24.71 49.38 0.49
C LEU A 280 25.02 49.54 -1.00
N PHE A 281 24.00 49.51 -1.87
CA PHE A 281 24.16 49.76 -3.30
C PHE A 281 24.82 51.12 -3.56
N ASP A 282 24.37 52.18 -2.91
CA ASP A 282 24.96 53.51 -3.03
C ASP A 282 26.43 53.55 -2.55
N ILE A 283 26.73 52.86 -1.44
CA ILE A 283 28.10 52.74 -0.91
C ILE A 283 29.01 52.05 -1.92
N VAL A 284 28.58 50.91 -2.48
CA VAL A 284 29.37 50.14 -3.46
C VAL A 284 29.53 50.93 -4.77
N LYS A 285 28.47 51.57 -5.26
CA LYS A 285 28.53 52.44 -6.45
C LYS A 285 29.52 53.58 -6.28
N LYS A 286 29.50 54.26 -5.13
CA LYS A 286 30.47 55.31 -4.79
C LYS A 286 31.90 54.76 -4.71
N ALA A 287 32.11 53.66 -3.99
CA ALA A 287 33.43 53.04 -3.84
C ALA A 287 34.00 52.58 -5.18
N THR A 288 33.14 52.07 -6.08
CA THR A 288 33.52 51.67 -7.45
C THR A 288 34.09 52.86 -8.22
N TYR A 289 33.36 53.98 -8.24
CA TYR A 289 33.77 55.19 -8.95
C TYR A 289 35.01 55.84 -8.34
N GLN A 290 35.10 55.93 -7.01
CA GLN A 290 36.21 56.60 -6.33
C GLN A 290 37.53 55.84 -6.44
N ASN A 291 37.50 54.51 -6.30
CA ASN A 291 38.70 53.69 -6.24
C ASN A 291 39.12 53.15 -7.60
N PHE A 292 38.18 52.59 -8.38
CA PHE A 292 38.49 52.01 -9.69
C PHE A 292 38.41 53.03 -10.84
N ARG A 293 37.88 54.23 -10.59
CA ARG A 293 37.70 55.29 -11.61
C ARG A 293 36.82 54.84 -12.79
N GLN A 294 35.91 53.90 -12.56
CA GLN A 294 34.94 53.41 -13.53
C GLN A 294 33.52 53.62 -13.00
N PRO A 295 32.55 54.07 -13.83
CA PRO A 295 31.14 54.04 -13.49
C PRO A 295 30.66 52.60 -13.33
N MET A 296 29.89 52.33 -12.27
CA MET A 296 29.33 51.00 -12.03
C MET A 296 28.37 50.59 -13.15
N GLU A 297 27.68 51.56 -13.75
CA GLU A 297 26.80 51.40 -14.92
C GLU A 297 27.54 50.86 -16.15
N LYS A 298 28.80 51.28 -16.36
CA LYS A 298 29.62 50.78 -17.47
C LYS A 298 30.03 49.34 -17.21
N VAL A 299 30.52 49.08 -16.00
CA VAL A 299 31.08 47.77 -15.61
C VAL A 299 30.00 46.68 -15.61
N CYS A 300 28.79 47.04 -15.19
CA CYS A 300 27.61 46.17 -15.11
C CYS A 300 26.62 46.38 -16.27
N ALA A 301 27.06 46.94 -17.40
CA ALA A 301 26.17 47.24 -18.54
C ALA A 301 25.47 45.97 -19.08
N ASN A 302 26.11 44.82 -18.98
CA ASN A 302 25.58 43.51 -19.36
C ASN A 302 24.40 43.02 -18.47
N LEU A 303 24.17 43.65 -17.32
CA LEU A 303 23.11 43.26 -16.38
C LEU A 303 21.83 44.10 -16.52
N VAL A 304 21.86 45.13 -17.36
CA VAL A 304 20.81 46.15 -17.50
C VAL A 304 20.21 46.04 -18.90
N GLY A 305 18.88 46.11 -19.01
CA GLY A 305 18.21 46.19 -20.31
C GLY A 305 18.52 47.50 -21.04
N GLU A 306 18.35 47.55 -22.36
CA GLU A 306 18.75 48.70 -23.20
C GLU A 306 18.16 50.06 -22.76
N GLU A 307 17.07 50.08 -21.99
CA GLU A 307 16.38 51.30 -21.52
C GLU A 307 16.35 51.47 -19.98
N GLU A 308 16.97 50.57 -19.21
CA GLU A 308 16.88 50.59 -17.75
C GLU A 308 18.07 51.31 -17.09
N THR A 309 17.86 51.81 -15.87
CA THR A 309 18.95 52.38 -15.04
C THR A 309 19.42 51.35 -14.03
N LEU A 310 20.74 51.23 -13.85
CA LEU A 310 21.31 50.29 -12.90
C LEU A 310 20.76 50.56 -11.48
N GLY A 311 20.17 49.53 -10.91
CA GLY A 311 19.57 49.52 -9.58
C GLY A 311 19.86 48.22 -8.82
N PRO A 312 19.53 48.14 -7.52
CA PRO A 312 19.87 46.99 -6.67
C PRO A 312 19.37 45.63 -7.19
N GLN A 313 18.22 45.61 -7.86
CA GLN A 313 17.59 44.42 -8.43
C GLN A 313 18.41 43.78 -9.56
N HIS A 314 19.14 44.58 -10.34
CA HIS A 314 19.94 44.10 -11.47
C HIS A 314 21.16 43.31 -11.00
N LEU A 315 21.71 43.66 -9.84
CA LEU A 315 22.84 42.93 -9.24
C LEU A 315 22.45 41.53 -8.74
N ARG A 316 21.15 41.22 -8.66
CA ARG A 316 20.68 39.85 -8.47
C ARG A 316 20.92 38.96 -9.69
N ASN A 317 21.21 39.54 -10.87
CA ASN A 317 21.61 38.81 -12.07
C ASN A 317 23.12 38.58 -12.14
N LEU A 318 23.90 39.16 -11.22
CA LEU A 318 25.34 38.95 -11.18
C LEU A 318 25.65 37.63 -10.46
N PHE A 319 25.91 36.57 -11.23
CA PHE A 319 26.22 35.25 -10.70
C PHE A 319 27.67 34.86 -10.96
N TYR A 320 28.28 34.27 -9.93
CA TYR A 320 29.57 33.58 -10.04
C TYR A 320 29.47 32.21 -9.39
N GLY A 321 30.00 31.19 -10.05
CA GLY A 321 29.90 29.80 -9.60
C GLY A 321 30.91 28.89 -10.27
N ASN A 322 31.10 27.70 -9.69
CA ASN A 322 31.98 26.65 -10.21
C ASN A 322 31.21 25.41 -10.67
N TYR A 323 29.96 25.56 -11.05
CA TYR A 323 29.05 24.44 -11.30
C TYR A 323 28.45 24.44 -12.71
N MET A 324 28.86 25.36 -13.60
CA MET A 324 28.37 25.38 -14.98
C MET A 324 28.88 24.21 -15.83
N GLU A 325 30.05 23.67 -15.49
CA GLU A 325 30.68 22.53 -16.17
C GLU A 325 30.74 21.34 -15.18
N PRO A 326 29.71 20.44 -15.16
CA PRO A 326 29.65 19.35 -14.17
C PRO A 326 30.82 18.37 -14.25
N ASP A 327 31.30 18.09 -15.46
CA ASP A 327 32.36 17.11 -15.73
C ASP A 327 33.79 17.69 -15.63
N ALA A 328 33.94 18.97 -15.32
CA ALA A 328 35.25 19.61 -15.26
C ALA A 328 36.02 19.21 -13.98
N ASP A 329 37.28 18.79 -14.14
CA ASP A 329 38.21 18.57 -13.02
C ASP A 329 39.54 19.32 -13.30
N PRO A 330 39.83 20.43 -12.59
CA PRO A 330 39.07 21.02 -11.49
C PRO A 330 37.95 21.98 -11.97
N LYS A 331 36.85 22.03 -11.22
CA LYS A 331 35.77 23.00 -11.42
C LYS A 331 36.23 24.44 -11.13
N HIS A 332 36.11 25.33 -12.11
CA HIS A 332 36.58 26.72 -12.00
C HIS A 332 35.48 27.70 -11.59
N TYR A 333 35.76 28.58 -10.62
CA TYR A 333 34.85 29.64 -10.20
C TYR A 333 34.88 30.82 -11.19
N ASP A 334 33.77 31.06 -11.89
CA ASP A 334 33.70 32.05 -12.97
C ASP A 334 32.34 32.76 -13.07
N GLU A 335 32.28 33.85 -13.84
CA GLU A 335 31.07 34.64 -14.12
C GLU A 335 30.07 33.83 -14.98
N ILE A 336 28.80 33.83 -14.58
CA ILE A 336 27.71 33.14 -15.28
C ILE A 336 26.84 34.21 -15.95
N LEU A 337 26.76 34.15 -17.28
CA LEU A 337 26.06 35.15 -18.10
C LEU A 337 24.65 34.69 -18.52
N ASP A 338 24.48 33.38 -18.75
CA ASP A 338 23.21 32.81 -19.20
C ASP A 338 22.44 32.21 -18.03
N MET A 339 21.27 32.79 -17.75
CA MET A 339 20.39 32.34 -16.68
C MET A 339 19.59 31.09 -17.05
N GLU A 340 19.28 30.86 -18.33
CA GLU A 340 18.53 29.68 -18.77
C GLU A 340 19.40 28.43 -18.69
N ASP A 341 20.64 28.52 -19.18
CA ASP A 341 21.64 27.44 -19.03
C ASP A 341 21.92 27.16 -17.54
N LEU A 342 22.01 28.20 -16.70
CA LEU A 342 22.15 28.03 -15.25
C LEU A 342 20.99 27.24 -14.62
N ILE A 343 19.75 27.52 -15.03
CA ILE A 343 18.57 26.78 -14.54
C ILE A 343 18.67 25.31 -14.97
N GLU A 344 18.99 25.04 -16.23
CA GLU A 344 19.14 23.68 -16.76
C GLU A 344 20.21 22.88 -15.99
N LYS A 345 21.38 23.50 -15.73
CA LYS A 345 22.43 22.84 -14.91
C LYS A 345 22.00 22.60 -13.47
N MET A 346 21.26 23.52 -12.86
CA MET A 346 20.74 23.34 -11.50
C MET A 346 19.71 22.22 -11.41
N GLU A 347 18.85 22.08 -12.43
CA GLU A 347 17.91 20.97 -12.55
C GLU A 347 18.63 19.64 -12.79
N TYR A 348 19.71 19.63 -13.57
CA TYR A 348 20.58 18.47 -13.75
C TYR A 348 21.16 17.98 -12.40
N TYR A 349 21.78 18.85 -11.60
CA TYR A 349 22.30 18.48 -10.28
C TYR A 349 21.22 18.01 -9.32
N LEU A 350 20.03 18.60 -9.37
CA LEU A 350 18.89 18.15 -8.56
C LEU A 350 18.46 16.74 -8.98
N GLY A 351 18.43 16.46 -10.28
CA GLY A 351 18.15 15.15 -10.85
C GLY A 351 19.16 14.10 -10.36
N GLU A 352 20.46 14.39 -10.46
CA GLU A 352 21.52 13.50 -9.98
C GLU A 352 21.43 13.22 -8.48
N TYR A 353 21.23 14.28 -7.67
CA TYR A 353 21.02 14.13 -6.24
C TYR A 353 19.82 13.21 -5.95
N ASN A 354 18.70 13.39 -6.65
CA ASN A 354 17.48 12.61 -6.45
C ASN A 354 17.63 11.14 -6.88
N MET A 355 18.51 10.84 -7.86
CA MET A 355 18.81 9.47 -8.26
C MET A 355 19.68 8.72 -7.24
N LEU A 356 20.62 9.42 -6.60
CA LEU A 356 21.56 8.83 -5.65
C LEU A 356 21.05 8.83 -4.20
N SER A 357 20.19 9.79 -3.85
CA SER A 357 19.74 10.01 -2.48
C SER A 357 18.57 9.09 -2.09
N LYS A 358 18.59 8.61 -0.84
CA LYS A 358 17.46 7.87 -0.25
C LYS A 358 16.26 8.77 0.08
N SER A 359 16.49 10.08 0.15
CA SER A 359 15.49 11.10 0.46
C SER A 359 15.50 12.17 -0.64
N PRO A 360 14.78 11.95 -1.76
CA PRO A 360 14.74 12.90 -2.86
C PRO A 360 14.10 14.23 -2.44
N MET A 361 14.58 15.32 -3.02
CA MET A 361 14.11 16.68 -2.82
C MET A 361 13.31 17.14 -4.04
N ASN A 362 12.05 17.51 -3.82
CA ASN A 362 11.20 18.14 -4.83
C ASN A 362 11.36 19.66 -4.76
N LEU A 363 12.52 20.16 -5.17
CA LEU A 363 12.80 21.60 -5.24
C LEU A 363 12.41 22.15 -6.61
N VAL A 364 11.73 23.29 -6.61
CA VAL A 364 11.50 24.08 -7.83
C VAL A 364 12.70 25.00 -8.03
N MET A 365 13.38 24.90 -9.18
CA MET A 365 14.52 25.75 -9.51
C MET A 365 14.05 27.06 -10.14
N PHE A 366 13.89 28.08 -9.30
CA PHE A 366 13.66 29.47 -9.72
C PHE A 366 14.80 30.36 -9.23
N LYS A 367 14.91 31.57 -9.80
CA LYS A 367 16.02 32.49 -9.56
C LYS A 367 16.38 32.65 -8.08
N PHE A 368 15.40 32.87 -7.21
CA PHE A 368 15.65 33.02 -5.77
C PHE A 368 16.20 31.75 -5.11
N ALA A 369 15.73 30.55 -5.50
CA ALA A 369 16.33 29.29 -5.01
C ALA A 369 17.78 29.13 -5.49
N ILE A 370 18.04 29.45 -6.76
CA ILE A 370 19.36 29.41 -7.39
C ILE A 370 20.33 30.39 -6.71
N GLU A 371 19.89 31.62 -6.40
CA GLU A 371 20.69 32.59 -5.63
C GLU A 371 21.20 31.98 -4.32
N HIS A 372 20.32 31.36 -3.54
CA HIS A 372 20.68 30.76 -2.25
C HIS A 372 21.59 29.54 -2.39
N VAL A 373 21.33 28.65 -3.36
CA VAL A 373 22.22 27.50 -3.65
C VAL A 373 23.61 27.99 -4.06
N SER A 374 23.67 29.01 -4.92
CA SER A 374 24.92 29.62 -5.40
C SER A 374 25.70 30.26 -4.25
N ARG A 375 25.03 30.96 -3.33
CA ARG A 375 25.65 31.52 -2.11
C ARG A 375 26.27 30.43 -1.25
N VAL A 376 25.56 29.33 -1.00
CA VAL A 376 26.10 28.21 -0.21
C VAL A 376 27.27 27.56 -0.94
N SER A 377 27.14 27.27 -2.24
CA SER A 377 28.22 26.68 -3.05
C SER A 377 29.50 27.55 -3.02
N ARG A 378 29.35 28.88 -3.12
CA ARG A 378 30.46 29.83 -2.99
C ARG A 378 31.13 29.72 -1.62
N VAL A 379 30.36 29.59 -0.53
CA VAL A 379 30.93 29.43 0.82
C VAL A 379 31.66 28.10 0.97
N LEU A 380 31.12 26.99 0.46
CA LEU A 380 31.76 25.68 0.51
C LEU A 380 33.09 25.63 -0.28
N THR A 381 33.21 26.44 -1.32
CA THR A 381 34.46 26.54 -2.11
C THR A 381 35.55 27.31 -1.35
N GLN A 382 35.20 28.11 -0.34
CA GLN A 382 36.18 28.86 0.44
C GLN A 382 36.85 28.02 1.52
N PRO A 383 38.17 28.21 1.76
CA PRO A 383 38.82 27.59 2.90
C PRO A 383 38.20 28.10 4.21
N ASN A 384 37.90 27.17 5.12
CA ASN A 384 37.19 27.44 6.39
C ASN A 384 35.81 28.07 6.18
N GLY A 385 35.16 27.78 5.05
CA GLY A 385 33.86 28.33 4.67
C GLY A 385 32.72 27.71 5.46
N ASN A 386 32.25 28.39 6.50
CA ASN A 386 31.06 28.00 7.26
C ASN A 386 29.89 28.91 6.90
N VAL A 387 28.67 28.38 6.89
CA VAL A 387 27.47 29.14 6.51
C VAL A 387 26.41 29.12 7.60
N LEU A 388 25.80 30.28 7.86
CA LEU A 388 24.65 30.44 8.74
C LEU A 388 23.45 30.89 7.89
N LEU A 389 22.54 29.95 7.66
CA LEU A 389 21.33 30.11 6.87
C LEU A 389 20.19 30.53 7.80
N VAL A 390 19.77 31.78 7.70
CA VAL A 390 18.75 32.36 8.58
C VAL A 390 17.47 32.60 7.80
N GLY A 391 16.34 32.10 8.29
CA GLY A 391 15.07 32.22 7.57
C GLY A 391 13.92 31.54 8.27
N ILE A 392 12.69 31.85 7.83
CA ILE A 392 11.48 31.23 8.39
C ILE A 392 11.43 29.75 7.96
N GLY A 393 10.70 28.90 8.71
CA GLY A 393 10.45 27.51 8.30
C GLY A 393 9.89 27.43 6.87
N GLY A 394 10.32 26.43 6.10
CA GLY A 394 9.88 26.25 4.71
C GLY A 394 10.59 27.09 3.65
N SER A 395 11.50 28.00 4.04
CA SER A 395 12.22 28.89 3.11
C SER A 395 13.19 28.19 2.15
N GLY A 396 13.49 26.90 2.36
CA GLY A 396 14.43 26.14 1.51
C GLY A 396 15.86 26.04 2.05
N ARG A 397 16.18 26.67 3.19
CA ARG A 397 17.52 26.67 3.83
C ARG A 397 18.22 25.31 3.83
N HIS A 398 17.53 24.31 4.39
CA HIS A 398 18.07 22.97 4.55
C HIS A 398 18.32 22.32 3.19
N SER A 399 17.37 22.44 2.26
CA SER A 399 17.45 21.85 0.93
C SER A 399 18.51 22.52 0.04
N SER A 400 18.68 23.85 0.14
CA SER A 400 19.74 24.59 -0.56
C SER A 400 21.13 24.14 -0.09
N ALA A 401 21.31 23.89 1.21
CA ALA A 401 22.57 23.39 1.76
C ALA A 401 22.89 21.97 1.26
N LYS A 402 21.89 21.08 1.23
CA LYS A 402 22.07 19.71 0.71
C LYS A 402 22.45 19.70 -0.77
N LEU A 403 21.75 20.48 -1.59
CA LEU A 403 22.05 20.55 -3.01
C LEU A 403 23.45 21.11 -3.26
N ALA A 404 23.80 22.23 -2.63
CA ALA A 404 25.12 22.83 -2.76
C ALA A 404 26.25 21.87 -2.31
N ALA A 405 26.05 21.12 -1.22
CA ALA A 405 27.00 20.11 -0.77
C ALA A 405 27.17 18.98 -1.79
N SER A 406 26.07 18.53 -2.41
CA SER A 406 26.09 17.53 -3.48
C SER A 406 26.83 18.02 -4.72
N MET A 407 26.60 19.27 -5.13
CA MET A 407 27.29 19.89 -6.27
C MET A 407 28.81 20.01 -6.06
N ALA A 408 29.21 20.27 -4.81
CA ALA A 408 30.59 20.32 -4.37
C ALA A 408 31.17 18.92 -4.03
N GLU A 409 30.45 17.83 -4.34
CA GLU A 409 30.87 16.44 -4.09
C GLU A 409 31.27 16.18 -2.64
N SER A 410 30.72 16.96 -1.72
CA SER A 410 31.01 16.92 -0.30
C SER A 410 29.99 16.02 0.41
N THR A 411 30.47 15.19 1.33
CA THR A 411 29.58 14.28 2.06
C THR A 411 28.74 15.07 3.06
N ILE A 412 27.42 14.93 3.02
CA ILE A 412 26.53 15.55 4.01
C ILE A 412 26.51 14.70 5.27
N PHE A 413 26.73 15.33 6.43
CA PHE A 413 26.58 14.71 7.73
C PHE A 413 25.42 15.39 8.48
N GLU A 414 24.36 14.62 8.74
CA GLU A 414 23.18 15.05 9.49
C GLU A 414 22.99 14.16 10.71
N ILE A 415 22.53 14.75 11.81
CA ILE A 415 22.27 14.06 13.06
C ILE A 415 20.77 13.86 13.23
N GLU A 416 20.32 12.61 13.33
CA GLU A 416 18.93 12.28 13.59
C GLU A 416 18.66 12.22 15.09
N ILE A 417 17.84 13.15 15.58
CA ILE A 417 17.59 13.28 17.02
C ILE A 417 16.34 12.47 17.41
N GLY A 418 16.56 11.29 17.97
CA GLY A 418 15.51 10.48 18.60
C GLY A 418 15.00 11.07 19.92
N ARG A 419 13.92 10.51 20.50
CA ARG A 419 13.33 11.03 21.75
C ARG A 419 14.32 11.04 22.93
N THR A 420 15.12 9.99 23.08
CA THR A 420 16.09 9.77 24.17
C THR A 420 17.47 10.35 23.90
N TYR A 421 17.69 10.98 22.74
CA TYR A 421 18.98 11.54 22.36
C TYR A 421 19.47 12.59 23.37
N GLY A 422 20.65 12.36 23.95
CA GLY A 422 21.27 13.19 24.97
C GLY A 422 22.68 13.67 24.60
N ILE A 423 23.39 14.25 25.59
CA ILE A 423 24.73 14.82 25.41
C ILE A 423 25.78 13.75 25.06
N SER A 424 25.64 12.53 25.60
CA SER A 424 26.57 11.43 25.29
C SER A 424 26.48 11.04 23.82
N ASP A 425 25.26 10.90 23.28
CA ASP A 425 25.03 10.56 21.86
C ASP A 425 25.59 11.67 20.95
N TRP A 426 25.34 12.93 21.33
CA TRP A 426 25.90 14.09 20.66
C TRP A 426 27.42 14.09 20.55
N ARG A 427 28.12 13.80 21.65
CA ARG A 427 29.58 13.73 21.63
C ARG A 427 30.09 12.57 20.77
N GLU A 428 29.41 11.44 20.76
CA GLU A 428 29.77 10.31 19.88
C GLU A 428 29.57 10.64 18.39
N ASP A 429 28.49 11.35 18.03
CA ASP A 429 28.28 11.80 16.65
C ASP A 429 29.30 12.87 16.22
N LEU A 430 29.66 13.80 17.12
CA LEU A 430 30.73 14.77 16.87
C LEU A 430 32.10 14.10 16.71
N LYS A 431 32.43 13.08 17.52
CA LYS A 431 33.64 12.27 17.32
C LYS A 431 33.67 11.67 15.93
N ARG A 432 32.57 11.04 15.51
CA ARG A 432 32.46 10.41 14.18
C ARG A 432 32.64 11.44 13.06
N LEU A 433 32.05 12.63 13.21
CA LEU A 433 32.19 13.73 12.26
C LEU A 433 33.66 14.18 12.12
N LEU A 434 34.30 14.51 13.24
CA LEU A 434 35.68 15.03 13.27
C LEU A 434 36.69 13.98 12.83
N LEU A 435 36.50 12.71 13.21
CA LEU A 435 37.35 11.61 12.76
C LEU A 435 37.26 11.41 11.24
N LYS A 436 36.07 11.45 10.63
CA LYS A 436 35.92 11.36 9.18
C LYS A 436 36.57 12.55 8.45
N ALA A 437 36.34 13.77 8.92
CA ALA A 437 36.92 14.97 8.30
C ALA A 437 38.46 14.99 8.40
N GLY A 438 39.00 14.63 9.57
CA GLY A 438 40.42 14.70 9.86
C GLY A 438 41.21 13.47 9.40
N CYS A 439 40.78 12.25 9.76
CA CYS A 439 41.49 11.02 9.41
C CYS A 439 41.33 10.68 7.93
N ASP A 440 40.09 10.49 7.46
CA ASP A 440 39.83 10.07 6.08
C ASP A 440 40.18 11.19 5.09
N GLY A 441 40.13 12.45 5.55
CA GLY A 441 40.49 13.60 4.73
C GLY A 441 39.45 13.95 3.67
N LYS A 442 38.21 13.50 3.82
CA LYS A 442 37.13 13.76 2.87
C LYS A 442 36.42 15.08 3.19
N PRO A 443 36.05 15.91 2.20
CA PRO A 443 35.20 17.07 2.41
C PRO A 443 33.82 16.67 2.94
N ILE A 444 33.41 17.29 4.05
CA ILE A 444 32.16 17.02 4.76
C ILE A 444 31.45 18.33 5.07
N VAL A 445 30.15 18.36 4.79
CA VAL A 445 29.25 19.44 5.22
C VAL A 445 28.43 18.93 6.40
N PHE A 446 28.67 19.49 7.58
CA PHE A 446 27.84 19.24 8.76
C PHE A 446 26.61 20.15 8.72
N LEU A 447 25.44 19.56 8.48
CA LEU A 447 24.18 20.28 8.38
C LEU A 447 23.38 20.14 9.68
N PHE A 448 23.16 21.27 10.37
CA PHE A 448 22.52 21.29 11.67
C PHE A 448 21.48 22.42 11.79
N GLY A 449 20.25 22.06 12.14
CA GLY A 449 19.10 22.96 12.25
C GLY A 449 18.76 23.32 13.69
N ASP A 450 18.04 24.44 13.86
CA ASP A 450 17.55 24.89 15.16
C ASP A 450 16.54 23.94 15.81
N THR A 451 15.75 23.22 15.01
CA THR A 451 14.82 22.18 15.47
C THR A 451 15.52 20.99 16.14
N GLN A 452 16.81 20.81 15.85
CA GLN A 452 17.65 19.77 16.45
C GLN A 452 18.30 20.22 17.78
N ILE A 453 18.19 21.49 18.16
CA ILE A 453 18.80 21.99 19.40
C ILE A 453 17.91 21.63 20.59
N LYS A 454 18.22 20.51 21.27
CA LYS A 454 17.60 20.12 22.55
C LYS A 454 18.28 20.76 23.76
N ASP A 455 19.60 20.90 23.70
CA ASP A 455 20.43 21.47 24.76
C ASP A 455 21.36 22.53 24.15
N GLU A 456 21.58 23.64 24.87
CA GLU A 456 22.46 24.72 24.43
C GLU A 456 23.95 24.29 24.43
N MET A 457 24.30 23.21 25.13
CA MET A 457 25.62 22.56 25.05
C MET A 457 25.98 22.15 23.62
N PHE A 458 24.99 21.81 22.77
CA PHE A 458 25.26 21.46 21.37
C PHE A 458 25.82 22.66 20.59
N VAL A 459 25.25 23.84 20.84
CA VAL A 459 25.69 25.09 20.19
C VAL A 459 27.03 25.55 20.75
N GLU A 460 27.33 25.25 22.02
CA GLU A 460 28.65 25.47 22.60
C GLU A 460 29.73 24.64 21.92
N ASP A 461 29.51 23.33 21.73
CA ASP A 461 30.46 22.46 21.04
C ASP A 461 30.65 22.93 19.58
N ILE A 462 29.57 23.30 18.88
CA ILE A 462 29.66 23.90 17.53
C ILE A 462 30.48 25.20 17.56
N ASN A 463 30.29 26.06 18.55
CA ASN A 463 31.07 27.29 18.71
C ASN A 463 32.56 26.99 18.90
N THR A 464 32.92 25.90 19.59
CA THR A 464 34.33 25.47 19.72
C THR A 464 34.88 24.93 18.40
N ILE A 465 34.11 24.15 17.64
CA ILE A 465 34.47 23.65 16.30
C ILE A 465 34.69 24.82 15.34
N LEU A 466 33.81 25.82 15.32
CA LEU A 466 33.93 26.99 14.45
C LEU A 466 35.18 27.84 14.73
N ASN A 467 35.67 27.88 15.97
CA ASN A 467 36.85 28.66 16.33
C ASN A 467 38.15 27.86 16.21
N THR A 468 38.15 26.60 16.65
CA THR A 468 39.39 25.82 16.85
C THR A 468 39.47 24.59 15.97
N ALA A 469 38.33 24.10 15.46
CA ALA A 469 38.16 22.78 14.86
C ALA A 469 38.46 21.60 15.81
N ASP A 470 38.31 21.81 17.13
CA ASP A 470 38.42 20.78 18.16
C ASP A 470 37.37 21.00 19.26
N VAL A 471 37.06 19.93 20.02
CA VAL A 471 36.19 19.97 21.20
C VAL A 471 36.97 19.44 22.40
N PRO A 472 37.14 20.23 23.48
CA PRO A 472 37.90 19.79 24.64
C PRO A 472 37.32 18.53 25.30
N ASN A 473 38.19 17.64 25.76
CA ASN A 473 37.83 16.39 26.45
C ASN A 473 36.85 15.50 25.66
N LEU A 474 36.86 15.60 24.32
CA LEU A 474 36.05 14.75 23.45
C LEU A 474 36.61 13.32 23.37
N TYR A 475 37.92 13.18 23.13
CA TYR A 475 38.59 11.91 22.94
C TYR A 475 39.25 11.38 24.22
N GLN A 476 39.12 10.07 24.44
CA GLN A 476 39.85 9.32 25.44
C GLN A 476 41.34 9.12 25.03
N PRO A 477 42.26 8.81 25.97
CA PRO A 477 43.69 8.70 25.67
C PRO A 477 44.05 7.65 24.60
N ASP A 478 43.32 6.54 24.55
CA ASP A 478 43.41 5.48 23.55
C ASP A 478 42.95 5.96 22.16
N GLU A 479 41.79 6.63 22.07
CA GLU A 479 41.30 7.24 20.83
C GLU A 479 42.30 8.28 20.29
N LYS A 480 42.91 9.08 21.18
CA LYS A 480 43.97 10.03 20.78
C LYS A 480 45.19 9.32 20.20
N ALA A 481 45.61 8.19 20.77
CA ALA A 481 46.74 7.43 20.23
C ALA A 481 46.43 6.92 18.81
N GLU A 482 45.21 6.43 18.56
CA GLU A 482 44.76 6.01 17.23
C GLU A 482 44.78 7.16 16.22
N ILE A 483 44.30 8.35 16.60
CA ILE A 483 44.36 9.54 15.74
C ILE A 483 45.81 9.84 15.36
N LEU A 484 46.74 9.81 16.32
CA LEU A 484 48.15 10.10 16.06
C LEU A 484 48.78 9.11 15.07
N GLU A 485 48.45 7.82 15.18
CA GLU A 485 48.93 6.79 14.25
C GLU A 485 48.41 7.05 12.82
N LYS A 486 47.11 7.33 12.67
CA LYS A 486 46.51 7.70 11.37
C LYS A 486 47.12 8.98 10.81
N MET A 487 47.43 9.97 11.64
CA MET A 487 48.08 11.21 11.20
C MET A 487 49.51 11.00 10.75
N GLN A 488 50.25 10.06 11.36
CA GLN A 488 51.58 9.69 10.86
C GLN A 488 51.52 9.08 9.47
N ALA A 489 50.52 8.22 9.21
CA ALA A 489 50.28 7.68 7.87
C ALA A 489 49.91 8.81 6.89
N ALA A 490 48.92 9.64 7.21
CA ALA A 490 48.46 10.73 6.36
C ALA A 490 49.55 11.80 6.08
N SER A 491 50.46 12.04 7.03
CA SER A 491 51.61 12.94 6.84
C SER A 491 52.60 12.37 5.83
N LYS A 492 52.83 11.05 5.83
CA LYS A 492 53.68 10.39 4.83
C LYS A 492 53.04 10.44 3.44
N ASP A 493 51.75 10.15 3.34
CA ASP A 493 51.02 10.13 2.06
C ASP A 493 50.91 11.52 1.42
N SER A 494 50.73 12.57 2.23
CA SER A 494 50.64 13.95 1.74
C SER A 494 52.00 14.60 1.42
N GLY A 495 53.11 13.92 1.71
CA GLY A 495 54.47 14.46 1.54
C GLY A 495 54.79 15.67 2.43
N LYS A 496 53.90 16.08 3.34
CA LYS A 496 54.15 17.15 4.32
C LYS A 496 55.07 16.61 5.41
N LYS A 497 56.23 17.25 5.59
CA LYS A 497 57.14 16.99 6.73
C LYS A 497 56.54 17.58 8.01
N VAL A 498 55.78 16.77 8.74
CA VAL A 498 55.29 17.10 10.08
C VAL A 498 56.21 16.45 11.11
N ASP A 499 56.60 17.20 12.15
CA ASP A 499 57.36 16.66 13.28
C ASP A 499 56.62 15.46 13.89
N SER A 500 57.31 14.35 14.16
CA SER A 500 56.69 13.12 14.73
C SER A 500 56.22 13.26 16.18
N THR A 501 56.21 14.48 16.74
CA THR A 501 55.73 14.73 18.09
C THR A 501 54.19 14.62 18.16
N PRO A 502 53.63 14.05 19.26
CA PRO A 502 52.17 13.94 19.43
C PRO A 502 51.41 15.26 19.22
N LEU A 503 51.95 16.38 19.71
CA LEU A 503 51.33 17.71 19.56
C LEU A 503 51.27 18.16 18.09
N ALA A 504 52.34 17.95 17.33
CA ALA A 504 52.39 18.36 15.92
C ALA A 504 51.46 17.50 15.06
N LEU A 505 51.40 16.20 15.31
CA LEU A 505 50.48 15.28 14.63
C LEU A 505 49.00 15.59 14.95
N TYR A 506 48.68 15.94 16.20
CA TYR A 506 47.33 16.37 16.56
C TYR A 506 46.97 17.74 15.94
N ASN A 507 47.91 18.68 15.88
CA ASN A 507 47.68 19.93 15.15
C ASN A 507 47.48 19.70 13.65
N PHE A 508 48.16 18.71 13.07
CA PHE A 508 47.92 18.30 11.68
C PHE A 508 46.52 17.69 11.49
N PHE A 509 46.02 16.92 12.46
CA PHE A 509 44.63 16.49 12.50
C PHE A 509 43.66 17.68 12.48
N ILE A 510 43.87 18.66 13.36
CA ILE A 510 43.04 19.89 13.42
C ILE A 510 43.10 20.66 12.10
N GLU A 511 44.28 20.79 11.48
CA GLU A 511 44.42 21.44 10.16
C GLU A 511 43.61 20.71 9.09
N ARG A 512 43.65 19.36 9.07
CA ARG A 512 42.85 18.55 8.14
C ARG A 512 41.35 18.68 8.41
N VAL A 513 40.91 18.64 9.67
CA VAL A 513 39.50 18.88 10.02
C VAL A 513 39.07 20.25 9.51
N ARG A 514 39.84 21.31 9.76
CA ARG A 514 39.47 22.67 9.35
C ARG A 514 39.35 22.85 7.84
N ASN A 515 40.21 22.19 7.06
CA ASN A 515 40.19 22.26 5.61
C ASN A 515 39.04 21.45 4.98
N ASN A 516 38.60 20.39 5.64
CA ASN A 516 37.63 19.45 5.09
C ASN A 516 36.22 19.57 5.70
N LEU A 517 36.07 20.22 6.86
CA LEU A 517 34.79 20.37 7.54
C LEU A 517 34.20 21.76 7.27
N HIS A 518 33.03 21.76 6.65
CA HIS A 518 32.18 22.93 6.52
C HIS A 518 30.95 22.79 7.41
N VAL A 519 30.67 23.78 8.25
CA VAL A 519 29.49 23.80 9.11
C VAL A 519 28.40 24.65 8.46
N ALA A 520 27.24 24.04 8.21
CA ALA A 520 26.04 24.68 7.69
C ALA A 520 24.94 24.71 8.76
N LEU A 521 24.66 25.89 9.30
CA LEU A 521 23.68 26.07 10.37
C LEU A 521 22.38 26.66 9.84
N CYS A 522 21.24 26.01 10.07
CA CYS A 522 19.93 26.52 9.69
C CYS A 522 19.17 27.04 10.93
N MET A 523 19.11 28.36 11.14
CA MET A 523 18.43 28.96 12.30
C MET A 523 17.22 29.83 11.91
N SER A 524 16.12 29.70 12.65
CA SER A 524 14.96 30.58 12.50
C SER A 524 15.16 31.89 13.26
N PRO A 525 14.90 33.05 12.63
CA PRO A 525 14.94 34.35 13.32
C PRO A 525 13.67 34.59 14.17
N ILE A 526 12.75 33.62 14.24
CA ILE A 526 11.52 33.71 15.01
C ILE A 526 11.82 33.50 16.51
N GLY A 527 11.32 34.42 17.33
CA GLY A 527 11.53 34.41 18.78
C GLY A 527 12.89 35.00 19.19
N ASP A 528 13.17 34.96 20.49
CA ASP A 528 14.38 35.57 21.05
C ASP A 528 15.59 34.62 21.03
N SER A 529 15.37 33.31 20.84
CA SER A 529 16.40 32.26 20.93
C SER A 529 17.58 32.52 19.99
N PHE A 530 17.32 32.91 18.74
CA PHE A 530 18.38 33.23 17.77
C PHE A 530 19.25 34.39 18.22
N ARG A 531 18.63 35.49 18.65
CA ARG A 531 19.33 36.67 19.18
C ARG A 531 20.16 36.34 20.42
N VAL A 532 19.61 35.53 21.33
CA VAL A 532 20.30 35.10 22.55
C VAL A 532 21.52 34.25 22.18
N ARG A 533 21.39 33.31 21.24
CA ARG A 533 22.52 32.48 20.76
C ARG A 533 23.58 33.31 20.04
N CYS A 534 23.21 34.26 19.20
CA CYS A 534 24.18 35.18 18.58
C CYS A 534 25.01 35.96 19.60
N ARG A 535 24.44 36.28 20.76
CA ARG A 535 25.15 36.96 21.87
C ARG A 535 26.01 36.01 22.69
N MET A 536 25.50 34.81 22.99
CA MET A 536 26.23 33.79 23.76
C MET A 536 27.37 33.16 22.96
N PHE A 537 27.22 33.05 21.64
CA PHE A 537 28.13 32.34 20.74
C PHE A 537 28.50 33.24 19.54
N PRO A 538 29.42 34.21 19.72
CA PRO A 538 29.81 35.14 18.66
C PRO A 538 30.44 34.47 17.43
N SER A 539 30.96 33.24 17.55
CA SER A 539 31.50 32.49 16.40
C SER A 539 30.44 32.22 15.33
N LEU A 540 29.15 32.15 15.70
CA LEU A 540 28.05 31.98 14.75
C LEU A 540 28.01 33.11 13.72
N ILE A 541 28.38 34.34 14.12
CA ILE A 541 28.46 35.50 13.22
C ILE A 541 29.88 35.70 12.70
N ASN A 542 30.89 35.52 13.56
CA ASN A 542 32.28 35.82 13.21
C ASN A 542 32.92 34.77 12.32
N CYS A 543 32.54 33.49 12.42
CA CYS A 543 33.11 32.39 11.64
C CYS A 543 32.25 32.00 10.43
N CYS A 544 30.93 32.23 10.48
CA CYS A 544 30.04 31.91 9.36
C CYS A 544 29.77 33.10 8.45
N THR A 545 29.63 32.83 7.16
CA THR A 545 28.97 33.74 6.22
C THR A 545 27.45 33.62 6.42
N ILE A 546 26.77 34.75 6.57
CA ILE A 546 25.32 34.77 6.83
C ILE A 546 24.59 34.92 5.50
N ASP A 547 23.68 34.01 5.22
CA ASP A 547 22.74 34.11 4.11
C ASP A 547 21.32 34.16 4.66
N TRP A 548 20.66 35.29 4.42
CA TRP A 548 19.32 35.58 4.93
C TRP A 548 18.24 35.26 3.90
N PHE A 549 17.45 34.23 4.17
CA PHE A 549 16.31 33.81 3.37
C PHE A 549 15.12 34.73 3.66
N GLN A 550 14.80 35.53 2.65
CA GLN A 550 13.65 36.43 2.68
C GLN A 550 12.36 35.74 2.29
N THR A 551 11.27 36.49 2.38
CA THR A 551 9.99 36.14 1.75
C THR A 551 10.19 35.97 0.25
N TRP A 552 9.50 34.99 -0.33
CA TRP A 552 9.56 34.75 -1.76
C TRP A 552 9.02 35.97 -2.52
N PRO A 553 9.76 36.47 -3.53
CA PRO A 553 9.28 37.53 -4.40
C PRO A 553 8.15 37.03 -5.32
N ASP A 554 7.45 37.95 -5.97
CA ASP A 554 6.31 37.65 -6.85
C ASP A 554 6.64 36.63 -7.95
N ASP A 555 7.79 36.76 -8.59
CA ASP A 555 8.28 35.86 -9.65
C ASP A 555 8.49 34.42 -9.13
N ALA A 556 8.95 34.30 -7.88
CA ALA A 556 9.09 33.01 -7.22
C ALA A 556 7.73 32.35 -6.93
N LEU A 557 6.76 33.12 -6.44
CA LEU A 557 5.42 32.61 -6.15
C LEU A 557 4.73 32.11 -7.43
N GLU A 558 4.80 32.88 -8.50
CA GLU A 558 4.20 32.53 -9.80
C GLU A 558 4.81 31.25 -10.38
N ARG A 559 6.15 31.16 -10.40
CA ARG A 559 6.85 30.00 -10.97
C ARG A 559 6.62 28.72 -10.18
N VAL A 560 6.57 28.82 -8.85
CA VAL A 560 6.20 27.68 -7.98
C VAL A 560 4.77 27.24 -8.28
N ALA A 561 3.80 28.16 -8.26
CA ALA A 561 2.41 27.80 -8.54
C ALA A 561 2.23 27.18 -9.93
N ASN A 562 2.89 27.73 -10.96
CA ASN A 562 2.83 27.20 -12.32
C ASN A 562 3.35 25.76 -12.37
N MET A 563 4.52 25.48 -11.76
CA MET A 563 5.09 24.12 -11.77
C MET A 563 4.21 23.09 -11.04
N PHE A 564 3.53 23.45 -9.96
CA PHE A 564 2.64 22.52 -9.26
C PHE A 564 1.30 22.31 -9.98
N LEU A 565 0.76 23.37 -10.60
CA LEU A 565 -0.52 23.34 -11.30
C LEU A 565 -0.40 22.76 -12.72
N SER A 566 0.74 22.90 -13.40
CA SER A 566 0.98 22.29 -14.72
C SER A 566 0.95 20.76 -14.71
N GLN A 567 1.10 20.14 -13.53
CA GLN A 567 0.93 18.70 -13.31
C GLN A 567 -0.55 18.27 -13.16
N THR A 568 -1.51 19.16 -13.38
CA THR A 568 -2.95 18.86 -13.26
C THR A 568 -3.63 18.92 -14.62
N ASP A 569 -4.72 18.18 -14.78
CA ASP A 569 -5.53 18.15 -16.01
C ASP A 569 -6.42 19.41 -16.15
N ILE A 570 -5.90 20.58 -15.80
CA ILE A 570 -6.59 21.88 -15.93
C ILE A 570 -6.16 22.51 -17.26
N ASN A 571 -7.09 23.21 -17.93
CA ASN A 571 -6.79 23.97 -19.14
C ASN A 571 -5.66 25.01 -18.88
N PRO A 572 -4.61 25.09 -19.72
CA PRO A 572 -3.50 26.04 -19.57
C PRO A 572 -3.91 27.49 -19.29
N GLU A 573 -4.96 28.00 -19.96
CA GLU A 573 -5.46 29.37 -19.73
C GLU A 573 -6.01 29.55 -18.29
N MET A 574 -6.68 28.53 -17.76
CA MET A 574 -7.17 28.54 -16.38
C MET A 574 -6.02 28.40 -15.38
N ILE A 575 -4.96 27.65 -15.73
CA ILE A 575 -3.76 27.52 -14.89
C ILE A 575 -3.13 28.90 -14.67
N GLU A 576 -2.95 29.72 -15.70
CA GLU A 576 -2.38 31.07 -15.57
C GLU A 576 -3.22 31.95 -14.61
N LEU A 577 -4.54 31.89 -14.73
CA LEU A 577 -5.45 32.61 -13.82
C LEU A 577 -5.36 32.09 -12.39
N CYS A 578 -5.30 30.77 -12.20
CA CYS A 578 -5.12 30.15 -10.88
C CYS A 578 -3.79 30.54 -10.24
N VAL A 579 -2.70 30.60 -11.02
CA VAL A 579 -1.37 31.06 -10.56
C VAL A 579 -1.47 32.49 -10.03
N SER A 580 -2.07 33.39 -10.81
CA SER A 580 -2.28 34.80 -10.42
C SER A 580 -3.09 34.94 -9.13
N ILE A 581 -4.18 34.17 -8.99
CA ILE A 581 -5.02 34.16 -7.78
C ILE A 581 -4.26 33.61 -6.57
N CYS A 582 -3.51 32.52 -6.73
CA CYS A 582 -2.70 31.96 -5.65
C CYS A 582 -1.69 32.99 -5.13
N LYS A 583 -0.97 33.68 -6.03
CA LYS A 583 -0.07 34.77 -5.67
C LYS A 583 -0.81 35.86 -4.90
N HIS A 584 -1.95 36.32 -5.42
CA HIS A 584 -2.74 37.38 -4.81
C HIS A 584 -3.15 37.02 -3.37
N PHE A 585 -3.61 35.80 -3.12
CA PHE A 585 -3.93 35.34 -1.75
C PHE A 585 -2.71 35.35 -0.83
N HIS A 586 -1.54 34.95 -1.31
CA HIS A 586 -0.33 34.97 -0.48
C HIS A 586 0.08 36.40 -0.09
N VAL A 587 0.15 37.31 -1.06
CA VAL A 587 0.57 38.71 -0.85
C VAL A 587 -0.42 39.45 0.05
N THR A 588 -1.72 39.32 -0.22
CA THR A 588 -2.76 39.97 0.60
C THR A 588 -2.77 39.47 2.04
N VAL A 589 -2.51 38.18 2.28
CA VAL A 589 -2.38 37.63 3.64
C VAL A 589 -1.13 38.17 4.35
N GLN A 590 -0.03 38.42 3.64
CA GLN A 590 1.15 39.08 4.23
C GLN A 590 0.82 40.51 4.68
N GLU A 591 0.12 41.29 3.84
CA GLU A 591 -0.32 42.65 4.19
C GLU A 591 -1.30 42.64 5.38
N ALA A 592 -2.30 41.75 5.35
CA ALA A 592 -3.25 41.56 6.43
C ALA A 592 -2.58 41.17 7.75
N SER A 593 -1.53 40.33 7.70
CA SER A 593 -0.71 39.96 8.86
C SER A 593 0.00 41.18 9.47
N GLN A 594 0.45 42.14 8.65
CA GLN A 594 1.04 43.39 9.15
C GLN A 594 0.00 44.29 9.81
N ILE A 595 -1.19 44.41 9.23
CA ILE A 595 -2.31 45.17 9.80
C ILE A 595 -2.72 44.55 11.15
N PHE A 596 -2.89 43.23 11.18
CA PHE A 596 -3.22 42.47 12.39
C PHE A 596 -2.19 42.69 13.50
N PHE A 597 -0.90 42.69 13.17
CA PHE A 597 0.14 43.01 14.16
C PHE A 597 0.05 44.45 14.65
N ARG A 598 -0.23 45.42 13.78
CA ARG A 598 -0.36 46.83 14.18
C ARG A 598 -1.49 47.04 15.17
N GLU A 599 -2.65 46.42 14.90
CA GLU A 599 -3.88 46.56 15.67
C GLU A 599 -3.91 45.70 16.94
N GLN A 600 -3.61 44.40 16.82
CA GLN A 600 -3.77 43.42 17.89
C GLN A 600 -2.48 43.10 18.64
N LYS A 601 -1.34 43.63 18.18
CA LYS A 601 0.01 43.31 18.72
C LYS A 601 0.34 41.81 18.74
N ARG A 602 -0.39 41.01 17.95
CA ARG A 602 -0.18 39.58 17.78
C ARG A 602 0.53 39.34 16.47
N LYS A 603 1.75 38.81 16.53
CA LYS A 603 2.57 38.56 15.34
C LYS A 603 2.22 37.20 14.73
N THR A 604 1.75 37.21 13.50
CA THR A 604 1.55 36.04 12.65
C THR A 604 2.69 35.95 11.64
N TYR A 605 3.08 34.72 11.28
CA TYR A 605 4.17 34.47 10.33
C TYR A 605 3.59 33.74 9.13
N ILE A 606 3.76 34.34 7.95
CA ILE A 606 3.36 33.73 6.68
C ILE A 606 4.58 33.01 6.12
N THR A 607 4.44 31.70 5.86
CA THR A 607 5.56 30.85 5.46
C THR A 607 5.38 30.32 4.03
N PRO A 608 6.47 30.06 3.29
CA PRO A 608 6.38 29.38 2.00
C PRO A 608 5.73 27.99 2.10
N THR A 609 5.88 27.29 3.23
CA THR A 609 5.17 26.01 3.47
C THR A 609 3.66 26.19 3.40
N SER A 610 3.12 27.26 4.00
CA SER A 610 1.69 27.55 3.96
C SER A 610 1.21 27.86 2.53
N TYR A 611 2.06 28.43 1.68
CA TYR A 611 1.77 28.64 0.27
C TYR A 611 1.73 27.33 -0.52
N LEU A 612 2.71 26.46 -0.30
CA LEU A 612 2.73 25.12 -0.89
C LEU A 612 1.53 24.28 -0.43
N GLU A 613 1.14 24.40 0.84
CA GLU A 613 -0.04 23.75 1.39
C GLU A 613 -1.34 24.28 0.76
N LEU A 614 -1.45 25.58 0.50
CA LEU A 614 -2.56 26.16 -0.25
C LEU A 614 -2.70 25.52 -1.63
N ILE A 615 -1.60 25.46 -2.39
CA ILE A 615 -1.58 24.87 -3.75
C ILE A 615 -1.91 23.38 -3.71
N GLN A 616 -1.31 22.64 -2.77
CA GLN A 616 -1.56 21.20 -2.62
C GLN A 616 -3.00 20.91 -2.20
N THR A 617 -3.56 21.73 -1.31
CA THR A 617 -4.97 21.63 -0.89
C THR A 617 -5.90 21.92 -2.06
N PHE A 618 -5.60 22.95 -2.87
CA PHE A 618 -6.34 23.25 -4.09
C PHE A 618 -6.32 22.06 -5.07
N LYS A 619 -5.14 21.50 -5.36
CA LYS A 619 -4.98 20.32 -6.22
C LYS A 619 -5.78 19.12 -5.72
N THR A 620 -5.70 18.84 -4.42
CA THR A 620 -6.42 17.72 -3.79
C THR A 620 -7.94 17.93 -3.83
N LEU A 621 -8.41 19.15 -3.55
CA LEU A 621 -9.82 19.49 -3.59
C LEU A 621 -10.37 19.44 -5.01
N TYR A 622 -9.61 19.93 -5.99
CA TYR A 622 -9.95 19.87 -7.41
C TYR A 622 -10.11 18.42 -7.86
N ALA A 623 -9.11 17.57 -7.63
CA ALA A 623 -9.19 16.15 -7.98
C ALA A 623 -10.39 15.46 -7.32
N LEU A 624 -10.61 15.69 -6.03
CA LEU A 624 -11.76 15.13 -5.30
C LEU A 624 -13.10 15.61 -5.89
N LYS A 625 -13.19 16.85 -6.34
CA LYS A 625 -14.41 17.39 -6.97
C LYS A 625 -14.61 16.85 -8.38
N VAL A 626 -13.55 16.75 -9.18
CA VAL A 626 -13.58 16.10 -10.50
C VAL A 626 -14.02 14.65 -10.37
N ASP A 627 -13.49 13.89 -9.41
CA ASP A 627 -13.90 12.50 -9.16
C ASP A 627 -15.37 12.40 -8.73
N GLN A 628 -15.82 13.27 -7.83
CA GLN A 628 -17.22 13.32 -7.40
C GLN A 628 -18.17 13.59 -8.57
N ILE A 629 -17.83 14.57 -9.42
CA ILE A 629 -18.65 14.94 -10.58
C ILE A 629 -18.58 13.84 -11.64
N THR A 630 -17.42 13.25 -11.89
CA THR A 630 -17.22 12.14 -12.84
C THR A 630 -18.01 10.92 -12.41
N LEU A 631 -18.00 10.57 -11.12
CA LEU A 631 -18.81 9.48 -10.58
C LEU A 631 -20.32 9.73 -10.76
N GLN A 632 -20.77 10.96 -10.50
CA GLN A 632 -22.15 11.35 -10.74
C GLN A 632 -22.52 11.29 -12.22
N ARG A 633 -21.66 11.79 -13.12
CA ARG A 633 -21.81 11.70 -14.57
C ARG A 633 -21.91 10.25 -15.02
N ASN A 634 -20.96 9.40 -14.64
CA ASN A 634 -20.95 7.99 -15.03
C ASN A 634 -22.19 7.24 -14.50
N ARG A 635 -22.69 7.60 -13.30
CA ARG A 635 -23.95 7.05 -12.77
C ARG A 635 -25.14 7.45 -13.62
N TYR A 636 -25.20 8.71 -14.06
CA TYR A 636 -26.26 9.18 -14.94
C TYR A 636 -26.15 8.61 -16.35
N GLU A 637 -24.95 8.47 -16.91
CA GLU A 637 -24.69 7.77 -18.18
C GLU A 637 -25.17 6.32 -18.10
N THR A 638 -24.75 5.56 -17.08
CA THR A 638 -25.22 4.18 -16.87
C THR A 638 -26.74 4.14 -16.69
N GLY A 639 -27.32 5.14 -16.00
CA GLY A 639 -28.76 5.28 -15.86
C GLY A 639 -29.46 5.48 -17.20
N LEU A 640 -28.95 6.37 -18.05
CA LEU A 640 -29.46 6.64 -19.40
C LEU A 640 -29.33 5.40 -20.29
N GLU A 641 -28.19 4.70 -20.27
CA GLU A 641 -28.00 3.45 -21.01
C GLU A 641 -29.02 2.37 -20.60
N LYS A 642 -29.31 2.23 -19.30
CA LYS A 642 -30.33 1.28 -18.82
C LYS A 642 -31.74 1.69 -19.23
N LEU A 643 -32.04 2.99 -19.23
CA LEU A 643 -33.32 3.53 -19.69
C LEU A 643 -33.50 3.30 -21.20
N ASP A 644 -32.47 3.57 -22.00
CA ASP A 644 -32.47 3.32 -23.44
C ASP A 644 -32.59 1.82 -23.75
N PHE A 645 -31.88 0.96 -23.01
CA PHE A 645 -32.03 -0.49 -23.14
C PHE A 645 -33.45 -0.95 -22.82
N ALA A 646 -34.04 -0.47 -21.71
CA ALA A 646 -35.41 -0.82 -21.33
C ALA A 646 -36.43 -0.32 -22.36
N ALA A 647 -36.28 0.91 -22.87
CA ALA A 647 -37.12 1.45 -23.94
C ALA A 647 -37.04 0.58 -25.21
N GLY A 648 -35.84 0.12 -25.57
CA GLY A 648 -35.64 -0.82 -26.68
C GLY A 648 -36.35 -2.16 -26.47
N GLN A 649 -36.29 -2.74 -25.27
CA GLN A 649 -36.99 -4.00 -24.95
C GLN A 649 -38.52 -3.87 -25.00
N VAL A 650 -39.06 -2.73 -24.51
CA VAL A 650 -40.51 -2.45 -24.61
C VAL A 650 -40.94 -2.32 -26.07
N GLY A 651 -40.12 -1.70 -26.92
CA GLY A 651 -40.34 -1.66 -28.36
C GLY A 651 -40.45 -3.05 -29.00
N LEU A 652 -39.48 -3.94 -28.71
CA LEU A 652 -39.51 -5.32 -29.22
C LEU A 652 -40.73 -6.10 -28.76
N MET A 653 -41.14 -5.96 -27.49
CA MET A 653 -42.34 -6.62 -26.98
C MET A 653 -43.63 -6.11 -27.63
N GLN A 654 -43.71 -4.81 -27.95
CA GLN A 654 -44.84 -4.23 -28.67
C GLN A 654 -44.97 -4.83 -30.08
N ASP A 655 -43.84 -5.03 -30.76
CA ASP A 655 -43.76 -5.67 -32.06
C ASP A 655 -44.16 -7.17 -31.99
N GLU A 656 -43.74 -7.88 -30.95
CA GLU A 656 -44.15 -9.28 -30.72
C GLU A 656 -45.66 -9.43 -30.45
N LEU A 657 -46.24 -8.54 -29.63
CA LEU A 657 -47.69 -8.56 -29.33
C LEU A 657 -48.52 -8.31 -30.60
N THR A 658 -48.12 -7.33 -31.41
CA THR A 658 -48.81 -7.02 -32.68
C THR A 658 -48.71 -8.16 -33.69
N ALA A 659 -47.63 -8.95 -33.66
CA ALA A 659 -47.46 -10.14 -34.52
C ALA A 659 -48.27 -11.37 -34.05
N LEU A 660 -48.52 -11.53 -32.74
CA LEU A 660 -49.24 -12.68 -32.17
C LEU A 660 -50.76 -12.54 -32.25
N GLN A 661 -51.30 -11.32 -32.12
CA GLN A 661 -52.76 -11.05 -32.20
C GLN A 661 -53.47 -11.68 -33.42
N PRO A 662 -53.00 -11.50 -34.67
CA PRO A 662 -53.67 -12.09 -35.83
C PRO A 662 -53.61 -13.63 -35.85
N LYS A 663 -52.57 -14.24 -35.27
CA LYS A 663 -52.45 -15.71 -35.19
C LYS A 663 -53.50 -16.32 -34.26
N LEU A 664 -53.83 -15.65 -33.16
CA LEU A 664 -54.88 -16.08 -32.23
C LEU A 664 -56.26 -16.02 -32.87
N ILE A 665 -56.57 -14.97 -33.65
CA ILE A 665 -57.86 -14.85 -34.35
C ILE A 665 -58.06 -16.04 -35.31
N VAL A 666 -57.04 -16.36 -36.11
CA VAL A 666 -57.08 -17.49 -37.04
C VAL A 666 -57.22 -18.83 -36.32
N ALA A 667 -56.53 -19.02 -35.19
CA ALA A 667 -56.66 -20.23 -34.38
C ALA A 667 -58.07 -20.34 -33.76
N SER A 668 -58.63 -19.23 -33.24
CA SER A 668 -59.97 -19.19 -32.65
C SER A 668 -61.05 -19.55 -33.65
N GLU A 669 -61.02 -18.98 -34.86
CA GLU A 669 -61.97 -19.32 -35.92
C GLU A 669 -61.92 -20.80 -36.33
N LYS A 670 -60.72 -21.42 -36.31
CA LYS A 670 -60.56 -22.85 -36.60
C LYS A 670 -61.18 -23.72 -35.52
N THR A 671 -60.95 -23.42 -34.24
CA THR A 671 -61.61 -24.12 -33.11
C THR A 671 -63.13 -23.99 -33.14
N GLU A 672 -63.65 -22.81 -33.46
CA GLU A 672 -65.11 -22.57 -33.50
C GLU A 672 -65.78 -23.39 -34.62
N LYS A 673 -65.15 -23.47 -35.80
CA LYS A 673 -65.63 -24.32 -36.90
C LYS A 673 -65.59 -25.82 -36.57
N LEU A 674 -64.60 -26.27 -35.82
CA LEU A 674 -64.50 -27.66 -35.36
C LEU A 674 -65.57 -27.99 -34.30
N MET A 675 -65.87 -27.06 -33.39
CA MET A 675 -66.93 -27.21 -32.38
C MET A 675 -68.31 -27.43 -33.01
N VAL A 676 -68.68 -26.59 -34.00
CA VAL A 676 -69.97 -26.72 -34.70
C VAL A 676 -70.09 -28.07 -35.40
N LYS A 677 -68.99 -28.59 -35.97
CA LYS A 677 -68.95 -29.92 -36.58
C LYS A 677 -69.15 -31.03 -35.56
N ILE A 678 -68.51 -30.94 -34.40
CA ILE A 678 -68.66 -31.91 -33.31
C ILE A 678 -70.09 -31.91 -32.77
N GLU A 679 -70.71 -30.74 -32.56
CA GLU A 679 -72.11 -30.65 -32.10
C GLU A 679 -73.07 -31.32 -33.08
N GLN A 680 -72.92 -31.08 -34.38
CA GLN A 680 -73.76 -31.69 -35.42
C GLN A 680 -73.61 -33.22 -35.50
N ASP A 681 -72.39 -33.74 -35.33
CA ASP A 681 -72.15 -35.19 -35.39
C ASP A 681 -72.45 -35.89 -34.05
N THR A 682 -72.36 -35.19 -32.92
CA THR A 682 -72.76 -35.72 -31.58
C THR A 682 -74.26 -35.98 -31.52
N VAL A 683 -75.09 -35.08 -32.07
CA VAL A 683 -76.55 -35.27 -32.13
C VAL A 683 -76.93 -36.49 -32.98
N LYS A 684 -76.15 -36.81 -34.02
CA LYS A 684 -76.37 -38.01 -34.84
C LYS A 684 -75.99 -39.29 -34.09
N VAL A 685 -74.89 -39.27 -33.33
CA VAL A 685 -74.44 -40.41 -32.50
C VAL A 685 -75.45 -40.70 -31.38
N GLU A 686 -75.92 -39.68 -30.66
CA GLU A 686 -76.88 -39.85 -29.56
C GLU A 686 -78.22 -40.45 -30.03
N LYS A 687 -78.76 -40.00 -31.17
CA LYS A 687 -79.97 -40.59 -31.75
C LYS A 687 -79.80 -42.07 -32.13
N GLN A 688 -78.63 -42.45 -32.64
CA GLN A 688 -78.36 -43.85 -32.98
C GLN A 688 -78.14 -44.72 -31.72
N LYS A 689 -77.58 -44.12 -30.66
CA LYS A 689 -77.31 -44.77 -29.37
C LYS A 689 -78.57 -45.07 -28.58
N GLU A 690 -79.57 -44.20 -28.64
CA GLU A 690 -80.88 -44.41 -28.01
C GLU A 690 -81.63 -45.60 -28.63
N ILE A 691 -81.50 -45.79 -29.95
CA ILE A 691 -82.10 -46.93 -30.68
C ILE A 691 -81.41 -48.25 -30.31
N VAL A 692 -80.08 -48.27 -30.20
CA VAL A 692 -79.33 -49.47 -29.81
C VAL A 692 -79.56 -49.82 -28.33
N GLY A 693 -79.71 -48.84 -27.44
CA GLY A 693 -79.96 -49.04 -26.02
C GLY A 693 -81.34 -49.66 -25.71
N ALA A 694 -82.36 -49.34 -26.50
CA ALA A 694 -83.69 -49.95 -26.38
C ALA A 694 -83.68 -51.44 -26.79
N ASP A 695 -82.96 -51.79 -27.86
CA ASP A 695 -82.81 -53.19 -28.31
C ASP A 695 -81.89 -54.00 -27.36
N GLU A 696 -80.90 -53.35 -26.72
CA GLU A 696 -79.97 -53.98 -25.77
C GLU A 696 -80.63 -54.36 -24.44
N ALA A 697 -81.59 -53.55 -23.95
CA ALA A 697 -82.33 -53.85 -22.74
C ALA A 697 -83.21 -55.10 -22.88
N LEU A 698 -83.86 -55.27 -24.03
CA LEU A 698 -84.68 -56.45 -24.36
C LEU A 698 -83.83 -57.73 -24.46
N ALA A 699 -82.64 -57.65 -25.06
CA ALA A 699 -81.72 -58.79 -25.16
C ALA A 699 -81.11 -59.18 -23.80
N ASN A 700 -80.85 -58.22 -22.91
CA ASN A 700 -80.31 -58.49 -21.56
C ASN A 700 -81.34 -59.16 -20.62
N GLU A 701 -82.63 -58.82 -20.75
CA GLU A 701 -83.69 -59.46 -19.96
C GLU A 701 -83.85 -60.94 -20.36
N ALA A 702 -83.71 -61.26 -21.66
CA ALA A 702 -83.66 -62.63 -22.17
C ALA A 702 -82.37 -63.38 -21.76
N ALA A 703 -81.21 -62.70 -21.71
CA ALA A 703 -79.93 -63.26 -21.28
C ALA A 703 -79.92 -63.64 -19.78
N ALA A 704 -80.51 -62.81 -18.92
CA ALA A 704 -80.58 -63.04 -17.48
C ALA A 704 -81.44 -64.27 -17.13
N ALA A 705 -82.51 -64.51 -17.89
CA ALA A 705 -83.37 -65.69 -17.73
C ALA A 705 -82.67 -67.00 -18.13
N ALA A 706 -81.83 -66.98 -19.17
CA ALA A 706 -81.04 -68.14 -19.59
C ALA A 706 -79.88 -68.45 -18.62
N GLN A 707 -79.23 -67.42 -18.07
CA GLN A 707 -78.12 -67.57 -17.12
C GLN A 707 -78.57 -68.16 -15.77
N ALA A 708 -79.74 -67.78 -15.25
CA ALA A 708 -80.29 -68.34 -14.01
C ALA A 708 -80.57 -69.86 -14.10
N ILE A 709 -80.92 -70.36 -15.30
CA ILE A 709 -81.15 -71.80 -15.56
C ILE A 709 -79.81 -72.56 -15.72
N LYS A 710 -78.74 -71.85 -16.12
CA LYS A 710 -77.38 -72.38 -16.25
C LYS A 710 -76.71 -72.60 -14.89
N ASP A 711 -76.77 -71.60 -14.02
CA ASP A 711 -76.11 -71.62 -12.71
C ASP A 711 -76.67 -72.75 -11.81
N ASP A 712 -77.97 -73.03 -11.92
CA ASP A 712 -78.67 -74.10 -11.18
C ASP A 712 -78.34 -75.53 -11.71
N CYS A 713 -77.81 -75.62 -12.94
CA CYS A 713 -77.40 -76.88 -13.58
C CYS A 713 -75.93 -77.22 -13.25
N GLU A 714 -75.08 -76.20 -13.05
CA GLU A 714 -73.66 -76.36 -12.70
C GLU A 714 -73.45 -76.71 -11.21
N SER A 715 -74.31 -76.19 -10.32
CA SER A 715 -74.28 -76.50 -8.89
C SER A 715 -74.45 -78.01 -8.61
N ASP A 716 -75.46 -78.65 -9.21
CA ASP A 716 -75.74 -80.09 -9.05
C ASP A 716 -74.68 -81.00 -9.71
N LEU A 717 -73.94 -80.50 -10.72
CA LEU A 717 -72.85 -81.25 -11.37
C LEU A 717 -71.58 -81.31 -10.51
N SER A 718 -71.37 -80.30 -9.65
CA SER A 718 -70.13 -80.10 -8.91
C SER A 718 -69.90 -81.10 -7.76
N GLU A 719 -70.95 -81.76 -7.25
CA GLU A 719 -70.83 -82.76 -6.17
C GLU A 719 -70.29 -84.12 -6.64
N ALA A 720 -70.52 -84.52 -7.90
CA ALA A 720 -70.20 -85.87 -8.38
C ALA A 720 -68.87 -85.99 -9.15
N ILE A 721 -68.37 -84.88 -9.69
CA ILE A 721 -67.11 -84.84 -10.46
C ILE A 721 -65.87 -85.13 -9.58
N PRO A 722 -65.73 -84.59 -8.35
CA PRO A 722 -64.53 -84.81 -7.53
C PRO A 722 -64.34 -86.27 -7.13
N ALA A 723 -65.44 -86.99 -6.85
CA ALA A 723 -65.40 -88.40 -6.49
C ALA A 723 -65.00 -89.31 -7.68
N LEU A 724 -65.35 -88.90 -8.91
CA LEU A 724 -64.97 -89.60 -10.14
C LEU A 724 -63.50 -89.35 -10.50
N GLU A 725 -63.03 -88.10 -10.40
CA GLU A 725 -61.64 -87.73 -10.69
C GLU A 725 -60.67 -88.40 -9.72
N ALA A 726 -60.98 -88.40 -8.42
CA ALA A 726 -60.18 -89.11 -7.40
C ALA A 726 -60.08 -90.63 -7.65
N ALA A 727 -61.12 -91.23 -8.24
CA ALA A 727 -61.11 -92.65 -8.61
C ALA A 727 -60.30 -92.93 -9.88
N VAL A 728 -60.29 -92.04 -10.87
CA VAL A 728 -59.44 -92.16 -12.07
C VAL A 728 -57.98 -91.93 -11.72
N GLU A 729 -57.68 -90.96 -10.85
CA GLU A 729 -56.33 -90.71 -10.34
C GLU A 729 -55.80 -91.91 -9.54
N ALA A 730 -56.65 -92.56 -8.72
CA ALA A 730 -56.28 -93.79 -8.04
C ALA A 730 -55.94 -94.94 -9.01
N LEU A 731 -56.55 -95.01 -10.20
CA LEU A 731 -56.17 -95.97 -11.24
C LEU A 731 -54.83 -95.63 -11.92
N ASP A 732 -54.46 -94.34 -11.98
CA ASP A 732 -53.17 -93.88 -12.51
C ASP A 732 -51.98 -94.24 -11.62
N THR A 733 -52.22 -94.47 -10.33
CA THR A 733 -51.16 -94.90 -9.40
C THR A 733 -50.76 -96.38 -9.55
N LEU A 734 -51.53 -97.18 -10.30
CA LEU A 734 -51.28 -98.62 -10.49
C LEU A 734 -50.30 -98.86 -11.66
N LYS A 735 -49.16 -99.51 -11.38
CA LYS A 735 -48.18 -99.84 -12.42
C LYS A 735 -48.48 -101.22 -13.03
N PRO A 736 -48.13 -101.47 -14.30
CA PRO A 736 -48.32 -102.79 -14.94
C PRO A 736 -47.70 -103.97 -14.16
N ALA A 737 -46.64 -103.71 -13.39
CA ALA A 737 -46.01 -104.68 -12.52
C ALA A 737 -46.95 -105.15 -11.38
N ASP A 738 -47.71 -104.23 -10.79
CA ASP A 738 -48.63 -104.51 -9.68
C ASP A 738 -49.81 -105.40 -10.12
N ILE A 739 -50.28 -105.21 -11.37
CA ILE A 739 -51.30 -106.05 -12.01
C ILE A 739 -50.78 -107.47 -12.26
N THR A 740 -49.50 -107.59 -12.65
CA THR A 740 -48.85 -108.89 -12.87
C THR A 740 -48.74 -109.68 -11.57
N VAL A 741 -48.50 -109.01 -10.44
CA VAL A 741 -48.49 -109.62 -9.10
C VAL A 741 -49.85 -110.24 -8.76
N VAL A 742 -50.94 -109.48 -8.90
CA VAL A 742 -52.31 -109.98 -8.62
C VAL A 742 -52.69 -111.14 -9.55
N LYS A 743 -52.30 -111.07 -10.83
CA LYS A 743 -52.53 -112.14 -11.82
C LYS A 743 -51.80 -113.45 -11.49
N SER A 744 -50.61 -113.37 -10.89
CA SER A 744 -49.76 -114.53 -10.60
C SER A 744 -50.18 -115.34 -9.36
N MET A 745 -51.17 -114.86 -8.59
CA MET A 745 -51.64 -115.52 -7.38
C MET A 745 -52.42 -116.81 -7.69
N LYS A 746 -51.83 -117.97 -7.37
CA LYS A 746 -52.49 -119.28 -7.54
C LYS A 746 -53.72 -119.45 -6.63
N ASN A 747 -53.75 -118.81 -5.46
CA ASN A 747 -54.89 -118.80 -4.54
C ASN A 747 -54.98 -117.43 -3.83
N PRO A 748 -55.77 -116.48 -4.35
CA PRO A 748 -55.81 -115.11 -3.79
C PRO A 748 -56.70 -115.00 -2.53
N PRO A 749 -56.43 -114.01 -1.65
CA PRO A 749 -57.25 -113.69 -0.47
C PRO A 749 -58.70 -113.30 -0.80
N SER A 750 -59.64 -113.41 0.15
CA SER A 750 -61.08 -113.14 -0.05
C SER A 750 -61.34 -111.73 -0.60
N GLY A 751 -60.73 -110.70 -0.01
CA GLY A 751 -60.90 -109.31 -0.44
C GLY A 751 -60.47 -109.04 -1.89
N VAL A 752 -59.41 -109.71 -2.36
CA VAL A 752 -58.94 -109.58 -3.76
C VAL A 752 -59.91 -110.27 -4.73
N LYS A 753 -60.48 -111.42 -4.35
CA LYS A 753 -61.52 -112.08 -5.17
C LYS A 753 -62.78 -111.22 -5.27
N LEU A 754 -63.19 -110.57 -4.18
CA LEU A 754 -64.38 -109.72 -4.13
C LEU A 754 -64.26 -108.49 -5.03
N VAL A 755 -63.10 -107.80 -5.00
CA VAL A 755 -62.79 -106.66 -5.90
C VAL A 755 -62.82 -107.07 -7.36
N MET A 756 -62.16 -108.18 -7.69
CA MET A 756 -62.10 -108.64 -9.07
C MET A 756 -63.44 -109.18 -9.58
N GLU A 757 -64.26 -109.76 -8.71
CA GLU A 757 -65.62 -110.14 -9.01
C GLU A 757 -66.49 -108.92 -9.33
N ALA A 758 -66.40 -107.85 -8.54
CA ALA A 758 -67.15 -106.61 -8.80
C ALA A 758 -66.78 -105.97 -10.14
N ILE A 759 -65.50 -105.99 -10.53
CA ILE A 759 -65.05 -105.48 -11.84
C ILE A 759 -65.56 -106.37 -12.97
N CYS A 760 -65.56 -107.69 -12.79
CA CYS A 760 -66.12 -108.62 -13.76
C CYS A 760 -67.63 -108.39 -13.94
N VAL A 761 -68.36 -108.06 -12.87
CA VAL A 761 -69.78 -107.68 -12.94
C VAL A 761 -69.96 -106.36 -13.69
N MET A 762 -69.14 -105.33 -13.41
CA MET A 762 -69.17 -104.05 -14.13
C MET A 762 -68.90 -104.23 -15.64
N LYS A 763 -67.97 -105.10 -16.02
CA LYS A 763 -67.67 -105.45 -17.41
C LYS A 763 -68.56 -106.57 -17.99
N GLN A 764 -69.57 -107.02 -17.23
CA GLN A 764 -70.57 -108.03 -17.64
C GLN A 764 -69.98 -109.40 -18.06
N MET A 765 -68.88 -109.83 -17.42
CA MET A 765 -68.24 -111.11 -17.67
C MET A 765 -68.97 -112.26 -16.94
N LYS A 766 -69.12 -113.40 -17.61
CA LYS A 766 -69.79 -114.60 -17.06
C LYS A 766 -68.83 -115.40 -16.13
N PRO A 767 -69.30 -115.90 -14.97
CA PRO A 767 -68.48 -116.72 -14.07
C PRO A 767 -68.22 -118.12 -14.62
N GLU A 768 -67.11 -118.74 -14.19
CA GLU A 768 -66.86 -120.17 -14.44
C GLU A 768 -67.42 -121.00 -13.28
N ARG A 769 -68.19 -122.06 -13.58
CA ARG A 769 -68.73 -122.97 -12.55
C ARG A 769 -67.69 -124.03 -12.20
N LYS A 770 -67.21 -124.03 -10.95
CA LYS A 770 -66.26 -125.04 -10.44
C LYS A 770 -66.78 -125.69 -9.14
N PRO A 771 -66.57 -127.00 -8.94
CA PRO A 771 -66.91 -127.66 -7.68
C PRO A 771 -65.93 -127.23 -6.57
N ASP A 772 -66.47 -126.85 -5.41
CA ASP A 772 -65.68 -126.44 -4.24
C ASP A 772 -65.02 -127.66 -3.56
N LEU A 773 -63.71 -127.59 -3.31
CA LEU A 773 -62.87 -128.70 -2.81
C LEU A 773 -63.19 -129.10 -1.35
N THR A 774 -63.92 -128.25 -0.62
CA THR A 774 -64.25 -128.47 0.81
C THR A 774 -65.71 -128.88 1.06
N THR A 775 -66.65 -128.54 0.18
CA THR A 775 -68.10 -128.76 0.40
C THR A 775 -68.80 -129.53 -0.72
N GLY A 776 -68.13 -129.84 -1.83
CA GLY A 776 -68.66 -130.64 -2.94
C GLY A 776 -69.84 -130.01 -3.70
N ARG A 777 -70.23 -128.77 -3.40
CA ARG A 777 -71.28 -128.01 -4.12
C ARG A 777 -70.66 -127.19 -5.26
N MET A 778 -71.41 -127.03 -6.36
CA MET A 778 -71.00 -126.24 -7.52
C MET A 778 -71.13 -124.74 -7.19
N VAL A 779 -70.01 -124.02 -7.16
CA VAL A 779 -69.95 -122.57 -6.84
C VAL A 779 -69.50 -121.80 -8.09
N GLU A 780 -70.06 -120.60 -8.27
CA GLU A 780 -69.71 -119.69 -9.36
C GLU A 780 -68.45 -118.91 -9.00
N ASP A 781 -67.32 -119.26 -9.61
CA ASP A 781 -66.02 -118.64 -9.36
C ASP A 781 -65.71 -117.62 -10.46
N TYR A 782 -65.56 -116.36 -10.06
CA TYR A 782 -65.22 -115.26 -10.95
C TYR A 782 -63.71 -115.09 -11.13
N TRP A 783 -62.88 -115.77 -10.35
CA TRP A 783 -61.42 -115.58 -10.38
C TRP A 783 -60.78 -115.99 -11.72
N GLY A 784 -61.18 -117.14 -12.29
CA GLY A 784 -60.68 -117.57 -13.60
C GLY A 784 -60.92 -116.53 -14.72
N PRO A 785 -62.16 -116.03 -14.89
CA PRO A 785 -62.47 -114.90 -15.77
C PRO A 785 -61.71 -113.60 -15.41
N SER A 786 -61.55 -113.29 -14.12
CA SER A 786 -60.79 -112.12 -13.67
C SER A 786 -59.31 -112.16 -14.07
N VAL A 787 -58.66 -113.32 -14.03
CA VAL A 787 -57.26 -113.49 -14.46
C VAL A 787 -57.10 -113.29 -15.97
N LYS A 788 -58.10 -113.68 -16.77
CA LYS A 788 -58.15 -113.37 -18.22
C LYS A 788 -58.28 -111.87 -18.46
N LEU A 789 -59.15 -111.20 -17.70
CA LEU A 789 -59.35 -109.74 -17.77
C LEU A 789 -58.08 -108.95 -17.40
N LEU A 790 -57.38 -109.37 -16.33
CA LEU A 790 -56.09 -108.79 -15.92
C LEU A 790 -54.93 -109.09 -16.88
N GLY A 791 -55.13 -110.02 -17.83
CA GLY A 791 -54.14 -110.36 -18.85
C GLY A 791 -54.15 -109.46 -20.08
N ASP A 792 -55.18 -108.61 -20.24
CA ASP A 792 -55.28 -107.64 -21.32
C ASP A 792 -54.33 -106.46 -21.07
N MET A 793 -53.39 -106.20 -21.99
CA MET A 793 -52.42 -105.11 -21.87
C MET A 793 -53.07 -103.73 -21.81
N LYS A 794 -54.31 -103.58 -22.30
CA LYS A 794 -55.10 -102.34 -22.24
C LYS A 794 -56.12 -102.29 -21.11
N PHE A 795 -56.05 -103.20 -20.13
CA PHE A 795 -57.04 -103.31 -19.06
C PHE A 795 -57.30 -101.99 -18.30
N LEU A 796 -56.23 -101.28 -17.89
CA LEU A 796 -56.38 -99.99 -17.18
C LEU A 796 -56.94 -98.89 -18.08
N GLU A 797 -56.47 -98.79 -19.33
CA GLU A 797 -57.03 -97.84 -20.32
C GLU A 797 -58.52 -98.10 -20.55
N ASN A 798 -58.91 -99.37 -20.65
CA ASN A 798 -60.30 -99.78 -20.84
C ASN A 798 -61.19 -99.50 -19.62
N LEU A 799 -60.63 -99.35 -18.42
CA LEU A 799 -61.37 -98.90 -17.24
C LEU A 799 -61.52 -97.37 -17.19
N LYS A 800 -60.51 -96.63 -17.64
CA LYS A 800 -60.58 -95.16 -17.74
C LYS A 800 -61.52 -94.69 -18.84
N ALA A 801 -61.51 -95.38 -19.99
CA ALA A 801 -62.38 -95.10 -21.12
C ALA A 801 -63.78 -95.76 -20.99
N TYR A 802 -64.16 -96.20 -19.79
CA TYR A 802 -65.46 -96.81 -19.57
C TYR A 802 -66.58 -95.77 -19.71
N ASP A 803 -67.61 -96.11 -20.50
CA ASP A 803 -68.77 -95.24 -20.71
C ASP A 803 -69.60 -95.13 -19.41
N LYS A 804 -69.33 -94.05 -18.68
CA LYS A 804 -69.93 -93.73 -17.38
C LYS A 804 -71.34 -93.16 -17.49
N ASP A 805 -71.74 -92.69 -18.67
CA ASP A 805 -73.04 -92.03 -18.88
C ASP A 805 -74.15 -93.05 -19.24
N ASN A 806 -73.80 -94.24 -19.73
CA ASN A 806 -74.74 -95.28 -20.18
C ASN A 806 -74.52 -96.66 -19.53
N ILE A 807 -74.50 -96.75 -18.19
CA ILE A 807 -74.37 -98.03 -17.49
C ILE A 807 -75.74 -98.76 -17.39
N PRO A 808 -75.86 -100.03 -17.83
CA PRO A 808 -77.12 -100.75 -17.74
C PRO A 808 -77.61 -100.94 -16.29
N ALA A 809 -78.88 -100.59 -16.03
CA ALA A 809 -79.51 -100.66 -14.71
C ALA A 809 -79.38 -102.00 -13.95
N PRO A 810 -79.44 -103.19 -14.58
CA PRO A 810 -79.29 -104.46 -13.86
C PRO A 810 -77.88 -104.66 -13.29
N VAL A 811 -76.84 -104.10 -13.94
CA VAL A 811 -75.44 -104.21 -13.49
C VAL A 811 -75.24 -103.39 -12.22
N MET A 812 -75.71 -102.13 -12.22
CA MET A 812 -75.58 -101.25 -11.06
C MET A 812 -76.41 -101.73 -9.86
N LYS A 813 -77.59 -102.32 -10.12
CA LYS A 813 -78.41 -102.95 -9.07
C LYS A 813 -77.64 -104.08 -8.36
N ARG A 814 -76.96 -104.93 -9.12
CA ARG A 814 -76.16 -106.04 -8.57
C ARG A 814 -74.94 -105.54 -7.78
N ILE A 815 -74.32 -104.43 -8.20
CA ILE A 815 -73.22 -103.78 -7.48
C ILE A 815 -73.70 -103.22 -6.13
N ARG A 816 -74.83 -102.49 -6.12
CA ARG A 816 -75.45 -101.91 -4.91
C ARG A 816 -75.91 -102.94 -3.89
N GLU A 817 -76.53 -104.03 -4.32
CA GLU A 817 -77.13 -105.01 -3.42
C GLU A 817 -76.09 -105.98 -2.83
N ARG A 818 -75.05 -106.35 -3.60
CA ARG A 818 -74.10 -107.41 -3.20
C ARG A 818 -72.77 -106.89 -2.68
N PHE A 819 -72.24 -105.78 -3.22
CA PHE A 819 -70.86 -105.36 -2.95
C PHE A 819 -70.78 -104.08 -2.08
N MET A 820 -71.70 -103.11 -2.26
CA MET A 820 -71.66 -101.86 -1.48
C MET A 820 -71.89 -101.99 0.04
N PRO A 821 -72.71 -102.94 0.56
CA PRO A 821 -72.90 -103.10 2.01
C PRO A 821 -71.89 -104.06 2.67
N ASP A 822 -71.05 -104.76 1.90
CA ASP A 822 -70.08 -105.72 2.45
C ASP A 822 -68.90 -105.01 3.12
N ARG A 823 -68.62 -105.35 4.38
CA ARG A 823 -67.54 -104.77 5.20
C ARG A 823 -66.14 -105.18 4.76
N GLU A 824 -66.00 -106.22 3.92
CA GLU A 824 -64.72 -106.57 3.26
C GLU A 824 -64.50 -105.79 1.95
N PHE A 825 -65.53 -105.12 1.40
CA PHE A 825 -65.46 -104.31 0.17
C PHE A 825 -65.26 -102.81 0.46
N ASP A 826 -64.31 -102.50 1.34
CA ASP A 826 -63.93 -101.15 1.72
C ASP A 826 -62.49 -100.83 1.25
N PRO A 827 -62.26 -99.74 0.51
CA PRO A 827 -60.93 -99.37 0.02
C PRO A 827 -59.82 -99.39 1.07
N ASP A 828 -60.08 -98.90 2.29
CA ASP A 828 -59.06 -98.80 3.34
C ASP A 828 -58.68 -100.17 3.91
N ARG A 829 -59.60 -101.13 3.91
CA ARG A 829 -59.32 -102.52 4.32
C ARG A 829 -58.66 -103.32 3.22
N ILE A 830 -59.07 -103.13 1.97
CA ILE A 830 -58.48 -103.80 0.81
C ILE A 830 -57.02 -103.38 0.62
N LYS A 831 -56.69 -102.11 0.91
CA LYS A 831 -55.32 -101.59 0.94
C LYS A 831 -54.37 -102.41 1.80
N SER A 832 -54.82 -102.89 2.96
CA SER A 832 -54.00 -103.69 3.89
C SER A 832 -53.65 -105.09 3.36
N VAL A 833 -54.41 -105.59 2.38
CA VAL A 833 -54.24 -106.92 1.78
C VAL A 833 -53.56 -106.84 0.42
N SER A 834 -53.88 -105.84 -0.39
CA SER A 834 -53.22 -105.55 -1.67
C SER A 834 -53.44 -104.08 -2.02
N THR A 835 -52.35 -103.30 -2.01
CA THR A 835 -52.35 -101.90 -2.46
C THR A 835 -52.81 -101.77 -3.91
N ALA A 836 -52.53 -102.79 -4.74
CA ALA A 836 -52.96 -102.82 -6.14
C ALA A 836 -54.49 -102.93 -6.33
N CYS A 837 -55.20 -103.48 -5.34
CA CYS A 837 -56.66 -103.68 -5.40
C CYS A 837 -57.46 -102.53 -4.77
N GLU A 838 -56.82 -101.62 -4.03
CA GLU A 838 -57.45 -100.43 -3.44
C GLU A 838 -58.02 -99.51 -4.52
N GLY A 839 -57.21 -99.16 -5.53
CA GLY A 839 -57.61 -98.25 -6.61
C GLY A 839 -58.78 -98.79 -7.43
N LEU A 840 -58.78 -100.10 -7.69
CA LEU A 840 -59.87 -100.77 -8.40
C LEU A 840 -61.18 -100.79 -7.59
N CYS A 841 -61.10 -100.89 -6.26
CA CYS A 841 -62.28 -100.81 -5.39
C CYS A 841 -62.89 -99.40 -5.33
N LYS A 842 -62.04 -98.35 -5.25
CA LYS A 842 -62.52 -96.95 -5.25
C LYS A 842 -63.24 -96.60 -6.55
N TRP A 843 -62.73 -97.09 -7.68
CA TRP A 843 -63.33 -96.88 -8.99
C TRP A 843 -64.76 -97.43 -9.11
N VAL A 844 -65.02 -98.65 -8.62
CA VAL A 844 -66.37 -99.23 -8.67
C VAL A 844 -67.37 -98.43 -7.81
N ARG A 845 -66.95 -97.90 -6.65
CA ARG A 845 -67.81 -97.06 -5.80
C ARG A 845 -68.11 -95.70 -6.45
N ALA A 846 -67.13 -95.06 -7.08
CA ALA A 846 -67.32 -93.77 -7.75
C ALA A 846 -68.29 -93.85 -8.95
N MET A 847 -68.25 -94.95 -9.70
CA MET A 847 -69.18 -95.16 -10.83
C MET A 847 -70.64 -95.30 -10.40
N GLU A 848 -70.90 -95.76 -9.18
CA GLU A 848 -72.25 -95.82 -8.60
C GLU A 848 -72.79 -94.43 -8.23
N VAL A 849 -71.93 -93.58 -7.66
CA VAL A 849 -72.28 -92.20 -7.26
C VAL A 849 -72.58 -91.35 -8.51
N TYR A 850 -71.79 -91.50 -9.57
CA TYR A 850 -71.98 -90.77 -10.82
C TYR A 850 -73.30 -91.12 -11.53
N ASP A 851 -73.65 -92.42 -11.63
CA ASP A 851 -74.92 -92.88 -12.21
C ASP A 851 -76.16 -92.33 -11.47
N ARG A 852 -76.04 -92.10 -10.16
CA ARG A 852 -77.13 -91.50 -9.35
C ARG A 852 -77.38 -90.04 -9.73
N VAL A 853 -76.31 -89.27 -9.97
CA VAL A 853 -76.39 -87.82 -10.18
C VAL A 853 -76.75 -87.49 -11.63
N ILE A 854 -76.20 -88.19 -12.62
CA ILE A 854 -76.46 -87.88 -14.05
C ILE A 854 -77.94 -88.02 -14.45
N LYS A 855 -78.68 -88.93 -13.78
CA LYS A 855 -80.13 -89.13 -14.01
C LYS A 855 -81.00 -87.98 -13.52
N ILE A 856 -80.48 -87.15 -12.62
CA ILE A 856 -81.17 -85.95 -12.11
C ILE A 856 -80.90 -84.75 -13.03
N VAL A 857 -79.73 -84.68 -13.67
CA VAL A 857 -79.29 -83.53 -14.48
C VAL A 857 -79.75 -83.61 -15.94
N ALA A 858 -80.01 -84.81 -16.49
CA ALA A 858 -80.41 -85.01 -17.88
C ALA A 858 -81.66 -84.21 -18.35
N PRO A 859 -82.75 -84.03 -17.56
CA PRO A 859 -83.89 -83.20 -17.96
C PRO A 859 -83.59 -81.69 -17.93
N LYS A 860 -82.65 -81.25 -17.07
CA LYS A 860 -82.28 -79.82 -16.92
C LYS A 860 -81.41 -79.33 -18.09
N LYS A 861 -80.52 -80.17 -18.62
CA LYS A 861 -79.70 -79.86 -19.81
C LYS A 861 -80.52 -79.65 -21.10
N ALA A 862 -81.65 -80.32 -21.25
CA ALA A 862 -82.50 -80.15 -22.43
C ALA A 862 -83.23 -78.78 -22.45
N ARG A 863 -83.63 -78.27 -21.27
CA ARG A 863 -84.25 -76.94 -21.13
C ARG A 863 -83.27 -75.78 -21.32
N LEU A 864 -81.99 -75.98 -20.99
CA LEU A 864 -80.92 -75.00 -21.21
C LEU A 864 -80.68 -74.76 -22.71
N ALA A 865 -80.64 -75.82 -23.50
CA ALA A 865 -80.35 -75.75 -24.93
C ALA A 865 -81.44 -75.04 -25.77
N GLU A 866 -82.70 -75.10 -25.32
CA GLU A 866 -83.82 -74.39 -25.98
C GLU A 866 -83.76 -72.88 -25.71
N ALA A 867 -83.41 -72.47 -24.48
CA ALA A 867 -83.25 -71.07 -24.10
C ALA A 867 -82.00 -70.40 -24.71
N GLU A 868 -80.90 -71.13 -24.89
CA GLU A 868 -79.66 -70.60 -25.50
C GLU A 868 -79.81 -70.36 -27.04
N ALA A 869 -80.67 -71.13 -27.72
CA ALA A 869 -80.90 -70.96 -29.17
C ALA A 869 -81.69 -69.69 -29.51
N GLU A 870 -82.62 -69.28 -28.64
CA GLU A 870 -83.43 -68.07 -28.83
C GLU A 870 -82.63 -66.79 -28.48
N LEU A 871 -81.69 -66.89 -27.54
CA LEU A 871 -80.75 -65.81 -27.19
C LEU A 871 -79.78 -65.49 -28.35
N ALA A 872 -79.31 -66.51 -29.08
CA ALA A 872 -78.33 -66.35 -30.15
C ALA A 872 -78.86 -65.51 -31.33
N THR A 873 -80.13 -65.68 -31.71
CA THR A 873 -80.73 -64.91 -32.81
C THR A 873 -80.93 -63.43 -32.47
N GLN A 874 -81.23 -63.11 -31.21
CA GLN A 874 -81.33 -61.71 -30.75
C GLN A 874 -79.95 -61.04 -30.63
N MET A 875 -78.92 -61.76 -30.19
CA MET A 875 -77.55 -61.23 -30.09
C MET A 875 -76.92 -60.89 -31.46
N ASP A 876 -77.17 -61.67 -32.51
CA ASP A 876 -76.63 -61.39 -33.86
C ASP A 876 -77.18 -60.08 -34.44
N THR A 877 -78.46 -59.81 -34.22
CA THR A 877 -79.12 -58.57 -34.69
C THR A 877 -78.60 -57.34 -33.93
N LEU A 878 -78.33 -57.49 -32.63
CA LEU A 878 -77.75 -56.45 -31.78
C LEU A 878 -76.30 -56.12 -32.17
N ASN A 879 -75.50 -57.14 -32.52
CA ASN A 879 -74.09 -56.97 -32.89
C ASN A 879 -73.90 -56.21 -34.21
N ALA A 880 -74.79 -56.42 -35.20
CA ALA A 880 -74.75 -55.65 -36.45
C ALA A 880 -74.99 -54.15 -36.23
N LYS A 881 -75.97 -53.78 -35.37
CA LYS A 881 -76.24 -52.38 -35.03
C LYS A 881 -75.15 -51.74 -34.15
N ARG A 882 -74.49 -52.52 -33.28
CA ARG A 882 -73.32 -52.07 -32.50
C ARG A 882 -72.12 -51.73 -33.39
N ALA A 883 -71.88 -52.47 -34.46
CA ALA A 883 -70.77 -52.21 -35.37
C ALA A 883 -70.91 -50.88 -36.14
N GLU A 884 -72.13 -50.52 -36.58
CA GLU A 884 -72.38 -49.20 -37.19
C GLU A 884 -72.21 -48.05 -36.20
N LEU A 885 -72.65 -48.24 -34.95
CA LEU A 885 -72.47 -47.23 -33.90
C LEU A 885 -70.99 -46.99 -33.58
N GLN A 886 -70.15 -48.02 -33.63
CA GLN A 886 -68.71 -47.91 -33.40
C GLN A 886 -68.01 -47.05 -34.47
N ILE A 887 -68.35 -47.21 -35.75
CA ILE A 887 -67.71 -46.43 -36.84
C ILE A 887 -68.00 -44.92 -36.71
N VAL A 888 -69.22 -44.56 -36.29
CA VAL A 888 -69.60 -43.15 -36.11
C VAL A 888 -69.00 -42.61 -34.81
N ALA A 889 -68.88 -43.42 -33.76
CA ALA A 889 -68.21 -43.06 -32.51
C ALA A 889 -66.70 -42.81 -32.70
N ASP A 890 -66.00 -43.65 -33.49
CA ASP A 890 -64.57 -43.49 -33.76
C ASP A 890 -64.28 -42.20 -34.56
N LYS A 891 -65.16 -41.81 -35.49
CA LYS A 891 -65.06 -40.52 -36.20
C LYS A 891 -65.28 -39.33 -35.28
N LEU A 892 -66.22 -39.43 -34.34
CA LEU A 892 -66.46 -38.40 -33.33
C LEU A 892 -65.23 -38.26 -32.41
N GLN A 893 -64.61 -39.38 -32.04
CA GLN A 893 -63.41 -39.38 -31.21
C GLN A 893 -62.21 -38.71 -31.89
N ALA A 894 -61.97 -38.98 -33.17
CA ALA A 894 -60.89 -38.33 -33.93
C ALA A 894 -61.09 -36.81 -34.06
N LEU A 895 -62.34 -36.36 -34.28
CA LEU A 895 -62.70 -34.93 -34.28
C LEU A 895 -62.51 -34.29 -32.90
N ASN A 896 -62.85 -35.00 -31.82
CA ASN A 896 -62.60 -34.54 -30.46
C ASN A 896 -61.11 -34.42 -30.13
N ASP A 897 -60.27 -35.35 -30.61
CA ASP A 897 -58.82 -35.30 -30.40
C ASP A 897 -58.18 -34.12 -31.18
N GLU A 898 -58.62 -33.86 -32.42
CA GLU A 898 -58.18 -32.69 -33.20
C GLU A 898 -58.65 -31.37 -32.55
N PHE A 899 -59.87 -31.34 -32.05
CA PHE A 899 -60.39 -30.20 -31.29
C PHE A 899 -59.62 -29.97 -29.99
N ALA A 900 -59.25 -31.02 -29.26
CA ALA A 900 -58.43 -30.90 -28.05
C ALA A 900 -57.03 -30.33 -28.36
N ALA A 901 -56.41 -30.74 -29.47
CA ALA A 901 -55.11 -30.23 -29.89
C ALA A 901 -55.14 -28.76 -30.31
N GLU A 902 -56.13 -28.34 -31.11
CA GLU A 902 -56.29 -26.94 -31.52
C GLU A 902 -56.77 -26.05 -30.36
N THR A 903 -57.58 -26.57 -29.43
CA THR A 903 -57.94 -25.86 -28.19
C THR A 903 -56.73 -25.63 -27.30
N LYS A 904 -55.81 -26.61 -27.22
CA LYS A 904 -54.55 -26.43 -26.51
C LYS A 904 -53.68 -25.36 -27.15
N LYS A 905 -53.51 -25.36 -28.48
CA LYS A 905 -52.76 -24.31 -29.20
C LYS A 905 -53.39 -22.94 -29.03
N LYS A 906 -54.72 -22.84 -29.09
CA LYS A 906 -55.45 -21.60 -28.81
C LYS A 906 -55.15 -21.11 -27.39
N LYS A 907 -55.25 -21.99 -26.40
CA LYS A 907 -54.97 -21.66 -24.99
C LYS A 907 -53.52 -21.23 -24.77
N ASP A 908 -52.55 -21.92 -25.37
CA ASP A 908 -51.14 -21.55 -25.28
C ASP A 908 -50.89 -20.15 -25.90
N LEU A 909 -51.52 -19.84 -27.04
CA LEU A 909 -51.47 -18.51 -27.66
C LEU A 909 -52.20 -17.43 -26.83
N GLU A 910 -53.33 -17.76 -26.21
CA GLU A 910 -54.05 -16.86 -25.28
C GLU A 910 -53.21 -16.56 -24.04
N ASP A 911 -52.57 -17.58 -23.46
CA ASP A 911 -51.70 -17.44 -22.30
C ASP A 911 -50.45 -16.61 -22.64
N GLU A 912 -49.86 -16.80 -23.82
CA GLU A 912 -48.69 -16.04 -24.30
C GLU A 912 -49.04 -14.57 -24.60
N ILE A 913 -50.19 -14.31 -25.23
CA ILE A 913 -50.70 -12.94 -25.49
C ILE A 913 -51.08 -12.25 -24.18
N ASN A 914 -51.76 -12.94 -23.25
CA ASN A 914 -52.16 -12.38 -21.97
C ASN A 914 -50.92 -12.08 -21.11
N LEU A 915 -49.92 -12.96 -21.12
CA LEU A 915 -48.64 -12.70 -20.45
C LEU A 915 -47.90 -11.51 -21.09
N CYS A 916 -47.86 -11.41 -22.42
CA CYS A 916 -47.20 -10.29 -23.11
C CYS A 916 -47.96 -8.96 -22.88
N SER A 917 -49.29 -8.97 -22.96
CA SER A 917 -50.17 -7.83 -22.66
C SER A 917 -50.02 -7.37 -21.21
N GLN A 918 -50.01 -8.27 -20.22
CA GLN A 918 -49.80 -7.88 -18.82
C GLN A 918 -48.41 -7.31 -18.58
N LYS A 919 -47.38 -7.82 -19.27
CA LYS A 919 -46.02 -7.24 -19.18
C LYS A 919 -45.98 -5.85 -19.83
N LEU A 920 -46.68 -5.65 -20.95
CA LEU A 920 -46.79 -4.36 -21.64
C LEU A 920 -47.62 -3.35 -20.84
N ASP A 921 -48.78 -3.70 -20.30
CA ASP A 921 -49.59 -2.81 -19.47
C ASP A 921 -48.83 -2.34 -18.22
N ARG A 922 -48.02 -3.23 -17.62
CA ARG A 922 -47.12 -2.87 -16.52
C ARG A 922 -45.99 -1.93 -16.98
N ALA A 923 -45.46 -2.14 -18.18
CA ALA A 923 -44.42 -1.28 -18.76
C ALA A 923 -44.99 0.10 -19.16
N GLU A 924 -46.18 0.16 -19.74
CA GLU A 924 -46.83 1.37 -20.23
C GLU A 924 -47.34 2.24 -19.07
N SER A 925 -47.95 1.62 -18.05
CA SER A 925 -48.50 2.32 -16.88
C SER A 925 -47.42 2.90 -15.93
N SER A 926 -46.20 2.36 -15.95
CA SER A 926 -45.15 2.73 -14.98
C SER A 926 -43.85 3.27 -15.58
N LEU A 927 -43.49 2.91 -16.82
CA LEU A 927 -42.18 3.26 -17.39
C LEU A 927 -42.26 4.36 -18.45
N VAL A 928 -43.07 4.27 -19.50
CA VAL A 928 -42.88 5.13 -20.69
C VAL A 928 -43.01 6.64 -20.41
N VAL A 929 -44.05 7.08 -19.70
CA VAL A 929 -44.26 8.52 -19.36
C VAL A 929 -43.25 9.01 -18.31
N TRP A 930 -42.85 8.15 -17.39
CA TRP A 930 -41.89 8.49 -16.34
C TRP A 930 -40.45 8.54 -16.86
N VAL A 931 -40.09 7.61 -17.77
CA VAL A 931 -38.80 7.52 -18.45
C VAL A 931 -38.57 8.75 -19.33
N ALA A 932 -39.52 9.15 -20.17
CA ALA A 932 -39.37 10.32 -21.03
C ALA A 932 -39.08 11.60 -20.24
N ARG A 933 -39.84 11.89 -19.17
CA ARG A 933 -39.63 13.06 -18.30
C ARG A 933 -38.31 13.03 -17.54
N LYS A 934 -37.88 11.85 -17.06
CA LYS A 934 -36.59 11.72 -16.36
C LYS A 934 -35.41 11.77 -17.29
N GLN A 935 -35.53 11.22 -18.50
CA GLN A 935 -34.45 11.17 -19.48
C GLN A 935 -34.06 12.57 -19.95
N ASP A 936 -35.03 13.46 -20.18
CA ASP A 936 -34.74 14.87 -20.50
C ASP A 936 -34.09 15.61 -19.33
N GLY A 937 -34.60 15.44 -18.11
CA GLY A 937 -33.99 16.03 -16.91
C GLY A 937 -32.57 15.51 -16.64
N LEU A 938 -32.33 14.22 -16.88
CA LEU A 938 -31.01 13.60 -16.75
C LEU A 938 -30.04 14.09 -17.83
N LYS A 939 -30.48 14.23 -19.08
CA LYS A 939 -29.66 14.78 -20.17
C LYS A 939 -29.28 16.24 -19.91
N GLN A 940 -30.18 17.03 -19.34
CA GLN A 940 -29.92 18.43 -19.00
C GLN A 940 -28.93 18.56 -17.84
N LEU A 941 -29.05 17.70 -16.81
CA LEU A 941 -28.06 17.58 -15.75
C LEU A 941 -26.70 17.10 -16.27
N LEU A 942 -26.69 16.15 -17.20
CA LEU A 942 -25.46 15.67 -17.84
C LEU A 942 -24.78 16.78 -18.63
N LEU A 943 -25.54 17.58 -19.40
CA LEU A 943 -25.01 18.74 -20.14
C LEU A 943 -24.39 19.77 -19.20
N CYS A 944 -25.04 20.08 -18.08
CA CYS A 944 -24.47 20.97 -17.05
C CYS A 944 -23.19 20.40 -16.44
N MET A 945 -23.10 19.09 -16.23
CA MET A 945 -21.90 18.44 -15.70
C MET A 945 -20.77 18.35 -16.73
N VAL A 946 -21.08 18.10 -18.00
CA VAL A 946 -20.11 18.06 -19.09
C VAL A 946 -19.48 19.45 -19.28
N CYS A 947 -20.28 20.52 -19.33
CA CYS A 947 -19.77 21.90 -19.38
C CYS A 947 -18.96 22.33 -18.15
N TRP A 948 -18.99 21.58 -17.05
CA TRP A 948 -18.22 21.87 -15.85
C TRP A 948 -16.90 21.08 -15.79
N VAL A 949 -16.82 19.98 -16.53
CA VAL A 949 -15.65 19.08 -16.60
C VAL A 949 -14.78 19.40 -17.81
N THR A 950 -15.36 19.88 -18.91
CA THR A 950 -14.66 20.52 -20.04
C THR A 950 -14.42 21.99 -19.75
#